data_AF-A0A0F9Y554-F1
#
_entry.id   AF-A0A0F9Y554-F1
#
_cell.length_a   1.000
_cell.length_b   1.000
_cell.length_c   1.000
_cell.angle_alpha   90.00
_cell.angle_beta   90.00
_cell.angle_gamma   90.00
#
_symmetry.space_group_name_H-M   'P 1'
#
loop_
_entity.id
_entity.type
_entity.pdbx_description
1 polymer ?
#
loop_
_entity_poly.entity_id
_entity_poly.type
_entity_poly.pdbx_seq_one_letter_code
_entity_poly.pdbx_strand_id
1 'polypeptide(L)'
;MASGESGQPQASGDSAPAAPSPTLPPPEKPSAVRQRSYVVLSFWLVVLLLGLPIWWKTTAIYRAELPLDRMLKWADGKACRPVFPLQISIQADSLQEQEAQNLIRLTQHALDDLNDFSGHHLRLQLAPRNAPLPRDDFQTALTIRLKPGTSSSASLNQESAVLDITYPPNHVPSLTSPSSPLASYITNELRATFAEEQSIISYLLSTSSMSTGVRPQGLSAEAAEALSKRTTRSLRYAPTYHLTFSLFTDNALPNTWDIETALDEYIRPMLEVLRPIHNFTIDTQVQLYAIPGVQSQVLSKDHLSSFINAAEWPLSPSIGKAPTVNFVIYIGNQTVGLDAEAETSRSWMIPQWGTVYLLSLPDTESHVSTAALKQPMLTFGGHLLTLMGTPQSGSLPLRLSTLGRIRSTDLLLRASSTLGSLARLSLALPSISIPRSVADGVSKTMHHLELACADLGGPEGLMHARIAEEEAERAFFEKSMVGQLYFPDEHKIAVYLPLLGPVFVPLIMGLINEVKKLIKEAKQKALDARTKKQHIHDGTALDCRVYHPASLFTGARSSQHGAAPWKRHAAVFAHPYAPLGGSFDDGLVDIVASQLLRKGYLLGTFNFRGAGQSGGRTSWTAKPERDDYISFVGFMAHYVHRLVSSGVTEQQPASVSHRPVLLMAGYSYGAMITTQLPPLNELLESFASPDSGSNAAQIRLRAESWAEKQSQALQEARGTTTGGQQKAHETTSKSASPQVPANGKLSPVNGFTIPQPAYLLVSPLQGLVTHLATMSLVPSVFARRSPPPEDGAETKLVRNPTLAVFGDGDIFVPVGKLRSWVARLSSQHASQFRGHEIASAGHFWAEEGVLYSMLDLVCDFAGKLYDSN
;
A
#
# COMPACT_ATOMS: atom_id res chain seq x y z
N MET A 1 -61.62 -51.64 1.98
CA MET A 1 -62.87 -52.41 1.87
C MET A 1 -64.04 -51.48 2.12
N ALA A 2 -64.94 -51.42 1.15
CA ALA A 2 -66.36 -51.07 1.21
C ALA A 2 -66.81 -49.76 1.88
N SER A 3 -67.25 -48.81 1.03
CA SER A 3 -68.64 -48.30 0.95
C SER A 3 -69.60 -48.83 2.04
N GLY A 4 -70.36 -48.02 2.77
CA GLY A 4 -71.32 -47.02 2.29
C GLY A 4 -72.74 -47.59 2.46
N GLU A 5 -73.65 -46.87 3.14
CA GLU A 5 -75.14 -46.93 3.09
C GLU A 5 -75.68 -46.08 4.26
N SER A 6 -76.28 -44.90 4.02
CA SER A 6 -77.63 -44.58 3.52
C SER A 6 -78.71 -44.56 4.61
N GLY A 7 -79.29 -43.38 4.84
CA GLY A 7 -80.52 -43.16 5.60
C GLY A 7 -81.26 -41.97 5.00
N GLN A 8 -82.48 -42.25 4.52
CA GLN A 8 -83.37 -41.40 3.72
C GLN A 8 -84.25 -40.46 4.62
N PRO A 9 -85.18 -39.62 4.08
CA PRO A 9 -85.29 -38.20 4.40
C PRO A 9 -86.63 -37.79 5.07
N GLN A 10 -86.75 -36.55 5.57
CA GLN A 10 -88.05 -35.83 5.58
C GLN A 10 -87.96 -34.32 5.89
N ALA A 11 -88.66 -33.57 5.02
CA ALA A 11 -89.19 -32.21 5.04
C ALA A 11 -88.93 -31.25 6.23
N SER A 12 -88.47 -30.04 5.91
CA SER A 12 -89.03 -28.77 6.42
C SER A 12 -88.45 -27.58 5.67
N GLY A 13 -89.32 -26.72 5.12
CA GLY A 13 -89.00 -25.35 4.80
C GLY A 13 -89.64 -24.46 5.86
N ASP A 14 -88.85 -23.64 6.54
CA ASP A 14 -89.07 -22.20 6.67
C ASP A 14 -88.06 -21.52 7.62
N SER A 15 -87.56 -20.37 7.17
CA SER A 15 -86.94 -19.26 7.91
C SER A 15 -85.70 -19.53 8.78
N ALA A 16 -84.55 -19.12 8.24
CA ALA A 16 -83.29 -19.01 8.96
C ALA A 16 -83.30 -17.87 10.01
N PRO A 17 -82.84 -18.10 11.25
CA PRO A 17 -82.45 -17.03 12.17
C PRO A 17 -80.98 -16.66 11.98
N ALA A 18 -80.69 -15.36 12.06
CA ALA A 18 -79.37 -14.76 11.88
C ALA A 18 -78.31 -15.27 12.87
N ALA A 19 -77.10 -15.55 12.36
CA ALA A 19 -75.93 -15.93 13.16
C ALA A 19 -75.21 -14.69 13.75
N PRO A 20 -74.61 -14.78 14.95
CA PRO A 20 -73.93 -13.66 15.63
C PRO A 20 -72.53 -13.37 15.07
N SER A 21 -72.14 -12.10 15.09
CA SER A 21 -70.82 -11.57 14.70
C SER A 21 -69.68 -12.02 15.62
N PRO A 22 -68.44 -12.21 15.11
CA PRO A 22 -67.30 -12.69 15.90
C PRO A 22 -66.74 -11.61 16.84
N THR A 23 -66.63 -11.93 18.12
CA THR A 23 -65.99 -11.14 19.17
C THR A 23 -64.47 -11.12 19.01
N LEU A 24 -63.87 -9.93 18.91
CA LEU A 24 -62.42 -9.72 18.95
C LEU A 24 -61.85 -10.08 20.34
N PRO A 25 -60.63 -10.64 20.43
CA PRO A 25 -59.99 -10.93 21.71
C PRO A 25 -59.64 -9.64 22.48
N PRO A 26 -59.62 -9.70 23.83
CA PRO A 26 -59.39 -8.53 24.67
C PRO A 26 -57.97 -7.95 24.51
N PRO A 27 -57.78 -6.62 24.67
CA PRO A 27 -56.49 -5.96 24.53
C PRO A 27 -55.48 -6.45 25.57
N GLU A 28 -54.25 -6.77 25.12
CA GLU A 28 -53.16 -7.24 25.97
C GLU A 28 -52.79 -6.23 27.06
N LYS A 29 -52.49 -6.74 28.27
CA LYS A 29 -52.06 -5.93 29.41
C LYS A 29 -50.69 -5.26 29.13
N PRO A 30 -50.49 -3.98 29.47
CA PRO A 30 -49.25 -3.24 29.18
C PRO A 30 -48.00 -3.82 29.88
N SER A 31 -48.17 -4.57 30.97
CA SER A 31 -47.09 -5.29 31.66
C SER A 31 -46.53 -6.46 30.82
N ALA A 32 -47.39 -7.22 30.16
CA ALA A 32 -47.00 -8.33 29.29
C ALA A 32 -46.22 -7.82 28.06
N VAL A 33 -46.61 -6.67 27.52
CA VAL A 33 -45.92 -6.00 26.41
C VAL A 33 -44.51 -5.55 26.82
N ARG A 34 -44.35 -4.96 28.02
CA ARG A 34 -43.02 -4.60 28.55
C ARG A 34 -42.14 -5.82 28.79
N GLN A 35 -42.70 -6.89 29.36
CA GLN A 35 -41.96 -8.13 29.59
C GLN A 35 -41.46 -8.74 28.28
N ARG A 36 -42.29 -8.79 27.23
CA ARG A 36 -41.88 -9.23 25.90
C ARG A 36 -40.75 -8.38 25.32
N SER A 37 -40.82 -7.05 25.47
CA SER A 37 -39.76 -6.15 25.01
C SER A 37 -38.44 -6.39 25.74
N TYR A 38 -38.47 -6.65 27.06
CA TYR A 38 -37.26 -6.97 27.83
C TYR A 38 -36.68 -8.33 27.45
N VAL A 39 -37.51 -9.33 27.17
CA VAL A 39 -37.05 -10.65 26.71
C VAL A 39 -36.39 -10.55 25.34
N VAL A 40 -37.01 -9.86 24.38
CA VAL A 40 -36.40 -9.65 23.04
C VAL A 40 -35.08 -8.90 23.18
N LEU A 41 -35.04 -7.86 24.01
CA LEU A 41 -33.83 -7.07 24.25
C LEU A 41 -32.72 -7.88 24.93
N SER A 42 -33.05 -8.74 25.91
CA SER A 42 -32.07 -9.61 26.57
C SER A 42 -31.49 -10.64 25.61
N PHE A 43 -32.31 -11.22 24.73
CA PHE A 43 -31.82 -12.14 23.69
C PHE A 43 -30.84 -11.45 22.73
N TRP A 44 -31.18 -10.26 22.23
CA TRP A 44 -30.29 -9.50 21.35
C TRP A 44 -29.01 -9.05 22.07
N LEU A 45 -29.10 -8.70 23.35
CA LEU A 45 -27.94 -8.36 24.17
C LEU A 45 -26.97 -9.55 24.29
N VAL A 46 -27.49 -10.76 24.54
CA VAL A 46 -26.66 -11.98 24.57
C VAL A 46 -26.09 -12.30 23.19
N VAL A 47 -26.89 -12.20 22.12
CA VAL A 47 -26.42 -12.45 20.75
C VAL A 47 -25.32 -11.47 20.36
N LEU A 48 -25.43 -10.18 20.71
CA LEU A 48 -24.45 -9.17 20.34
C LEU A 48 -23.20 -9.17 21.23
N LEU A 49 -23.34 -9.39 22.54
CA LEU A 49 -22.20 -9.32 23.48
C LEU A 49 -21.45 -10.65 23.62
N LEU A 50 -22.13 -11.78 23.46
CA LEU A 50 -21.53 -13.11 23.64
C LEU A 50 -21.57 -13.92 22.35
N GLY A 51 -22.74 -14.02 21.71
CA GLY A 51 -22.93 -14.84 20.52
C GLY A 51 -22.01 -14.44 19.36
N LEU A 52 -22.04 -13.16 18.97
CA LEU A 52 -21.33 -12.64 17.82
C LEU A 52 -19.80 -12.61 18.04
N PRO A 53 -19.26 -12.18 19.21
CA PRO A 53 -17.83 -12.26 19.48
C PRO A 53 -17.29 -13.68 19.57
N ILE A 54 -18.03 -14.61 20.20
CA ILE A 54 -17.63 -16.02 20.27
C ILE A 54 -17.67 -16.63 18.87
N TRP A 55 -18.77 -16.44 18.14
CA TRP A 55 -18.91 -16.96 16.78
C TRP A 55 -17.81 -16.42 15.86
N TRP A 56 -17.54 -15.11 15.89
CA TRP A 56 -16.45 -14.51 15.12
C TRP A 56 -15.10 -15.11 15.49
N LYS A 57 -14.80 -15.27 16.78
CA LYS A 57 -13.54 -15.86 17.24
C LYS A 57 -13.39 -17.34 16.88
N THR A 58 -14.48 -18.11 16.89
CA THR A 58 -14.44 -19.55 16.56
C THR A 58 -14.51 -19.84 15.07
N THR A 59 -15.04 -18.91 14.26
CA THR A 59 -15.14 -19.08 12.80
C THR A 59 -14.05 -18.34 12.03
N ALA A 60 -13.33 -17.42 12.67
CA ALA A 60 -12.15 -16.79 12.11
C ALA A 60 -11.04 -17.81 11.88
N ILE A 61 -10.46 -17.78 10.69
CA ILE A 61 -9.30 -18.58 10.32
C ILE A 61 -8.08 -17.99 11.02
N TYR A 62 -7.35 -18.82 11.76
CA TYR A 62 -6.09 -18.39 12.37
C TYR A 62 -5.08 -18.04 11.27
N ARG A 63 -4.53 -16.82 11.34
CA ARG A 63 -3.53 -16.32 10.42
C ARG A 63 -2.40 -15.66 11.20
N ALA A 64 -1.21 -16.23 11.14
CA ALA A 64 -0.01 -15.61 11.69
C ALA A 64 0.40 -14.38 10.86
N GLU A 65 0.89 -13.35 11.54
CA GLU A 65 1.43 -12.16 10.89
C GLU A 65 2.77 -12.50 10.24
N LEU A 66 2.92 -12.14 8.95
CA LEU A 66 4.15 -12.34 8.20
C LEU A 66 4.80 -10.98 7.88
N PRO A 67 6.14 -10.87 7.90
CA PRO A 67 6.85 -9.64 7.55
C PRO A 67 6.89 -9.45 6.02
N LEU A 68 5.72 -9.23 5.39
CA LEU A 68 5.52 -9.20 3.94
C LEU A 68 6.48 -8.22 3.23
N ASP A 69 6.69 -7.03 3.79
CA ASP A 69 7.59 -6.03 3.21
C ASP A 69 9.04 -6.52 3.17
N ARG A 70 9.51 -7.25 4.20
CA ARG A 70 10.86 -7.82 4.22
C ARG A 70 10.97 -8.98 3.23
N MET A 71 9.96 -9.86 3.17
CA MET A 71 9.93 -10.96 2.21
C MET A 71 10.00 -10.47 0.78
N LEU A 72 9.23 -9.41 0.44
CA LEU A 72 9.28 -8.78 -0.87
C LEU A 72 10.62 -8.08 -1.14
N LYS A 73 11.23 -7.42 -0.15
CA LYS A 73 12.58 -6.84 -0.30
C LYS A 73 13.65 -7.89 -0.60
N TRP A 74 13.54 -9.09 -0.01
CA TRP A 74 14.41 -10.23 -0.35
C TRP A 74 14.19 -10.68 -1.79
N ALA A 75 12.94 -10.91 -2.18
CA ALA A 75 12.58 -11.34 -3.53
C ALA A 75 12.98 -10.32 -4.63
N ASP A 76 12.87 -9.03 -4.34
CA ASP A 76 13.23 -7.92 -5.24
C ASP A 76 14.75 -7.63 -5.29
N GLY A 77 15.58 -8.33 -4.50
CA GLY A 77 17.03 -8.09 -4.48
C GLY A 77 17.48 -6.85 -3.71
N LYS A 78 16.59 -6.27 -2.91
CA LYS A 78 16.87 -5.04 -2.15
C LYS A 78 17.44 -5.32 -0.76
N ALA A 79 17.23 -6.52 -0.22
CA ALA A 79 17.70 -6.89 1.12
C ALA A 79 19.17 -7.34 1.16
N CYS A 80 19.66 -7.98 0.10
CA CYS A 80 21.02 -8.50 -0.02
C CYS A 80 21.64 -8.03 -1.33
N ARG A 81 22.86 -7.50 -1.25
CA ARG A 81 23.72 -7.30 -2.42
C ARG A 81 24.81 -8.37 -2.37
N PRO A 82 24.73 -9.42 -3.22
CA PRO A 82 25.66 -10.51 -3.14
C PRO A 82 27.06 -10.04 -3.54
N VAL A 83 27.99 -10.10 -2.59
CA VAL A 83 29.41 -9.80 -2.80
C VAL A 83 30.22 -11.03 -2.41
N PHE A 84 31.15 -11.42 -3.28
CA PHE A 84 32.05 -12.56 -3.11
C PHE A 84 33.46 -12.03 -2.84
N PRO A 85 33.84 -11.78 -1.58
CA PRO A 85 35.19 -11.39 -1.23
C PRO A 85 36.11 -12.61 -1.25
N LEU A 86 36.80 -12.86 -2.36
CA LEU A 86 37.76 -13.96 -2.47
C LEU A 86 39.12 -13.52 -1.96
N GLN A 87 39.62 -14.16 -0.91
CA GLN A 87 40.95 -13.91 -0.40
C GLN A 87 41.98 -14.68 -1.22
N ILE A 88 42.97 -13.97 -1.76
CA ILE A 88 44.07 -14.51 -2.55
C ILE A 88 45.37 -14.24 -1.78
N SER A 89 46.09 -15.30 -1.46
CA SER A 89 47.34 -15.21 -0.72
C SER A 89 48.53 -15.19 -1.68
N ILE A 90 49.44 -14.23 -1.54
CA ILE A 90 50.64 -14.10 -2.37
C ILE A 90 51.87 -14.48 -1.53
N GLN A 91 52.55 -15.57 -1.91
CA GLN A 91 53.84 -16.01 -1.38
C GLN A 91 54.97 -15.38 -2.20
N ALA A 92 55.70 -14.46 -1.58
CA ALA A 92 56.75 -13.66 -2.19
C ALA A 92 58.09 -13.81 -1.45
N ASP A 93 58.50 -15.04 -1.13
CA ASP A 93 59.66 -15.30 -0.25
C ASP A 93 60.99 -14.73 -0.80
N SER A 94 61.10 -14.57 -2.12
CA SER A 94 62.29 -14.03 -2.79
C SER A 94 62.36 -12.50 -2.85
N LEU A 95 61.29 -11.78 -2.49
CA LEU A 95 61.22 -10.31 -2.52
C LEU A 95 61.44 -9.71 -1.13
N GLN A 96 61.90 -8.45 -1.06
CA GLN A 96 61.89 -7.71 0.20
C GLN A 96 60.43 -7.40 0.60
N GLU A 97 60.17 -7.32 1.91
CA GLU A 97 58.80 -7.15 2.42
C GLU A 97 58.13 -5.86 1.92
N GLN A 98 58.89 -4.76 1.82
CA GLN A 98 58.41 -3.49 1.28
C GLN A 98 58.07 -3.57 -0.22
N GLU A 99 58.88 -4.29 -1.00
CA GLU A 99 58.65 -4.52 -2.43
C GLU A 99 57.41 -5.40 -2.65
N ALA A 100 57.25 -6.44 -1.83
CA ALA A 100 56.10 -7.34 -1.87
C ALA A 100 54.80 -6.61 -1.51
N GLN A 101 54.81 -5.75 -0.48
CA GLN A 101 53.66 -4.92 -0.13
C GLN A 101 53.31 -3.93 -1.24
N ASN A 102 54.31 -3.28 -1.87
CA ASN A 102 54.06 -2.39 -3.00
C ASN A 102 53.49 -3.15 -4.21
N LEU A 103 54.00 -4.36 -4.51
CA LEU A 103 53.46 -5.23 -5.55
C LEU A 103 51.98 -5.55 -5.32
N ILE A 104 51.61 -5.93 -4.09
CA ILE A 104 50.22 -6.22 -3.72
C ILE A 104 49.34 -5.00 -3.91
N ARG A 105 49.78 -3.83 -3.43
CA ARG A 105 49.04 -2.57 -3.59
C ARG A 105 48.80 -2.21 -5.05
N LEU A 106 49.84 -2.31 -5.89
CA LEU A 106 49.74 -2.05 -7.33
C LEU A 106 48.83 -3.07 -8.04
N THR A 107 48.95 -4.35 -7.69
CA THR A 107 48.12 -5.42 -8.27
C THR A 107 46.65 -5.28 -7.85
N GLN A 108 46.38 -4.92 -6.59
CA GLN A 108 45.02 -4.66 -6.10
C GLN A 108 44.41 -3.45 -6.79
N HIS A 109 45.16 -2.35 -6.97
CA HIS A 109 44.68 -1.17 -7.70
C HIS A 109 44.34 -1.52 -9.15
N ALA A 110 45.20 -2.27 -9.83
CA ALA A 110 44.94 -2.71 -11.20
C ALA A 110 43.74 -3.67 -11.31
N LEU A 111 43.49 -4.52 -10.29
CA LEU A 111 42.30 -5.37 -10.22
C LEU A 111 41.03 -4.53 -10.02
N ASP A 112 41.07 -3.56 -9.10
CA ASP A 112 39.92 -2.71 -8.79
C ASP A 112 39.56 -1.79 -9.98
N ASP A 113 40.55 -1.28 -10.72
CA ASP A 113 40.35 -0.46 -11.94
C ASP A 113 39.68 -1.23 -13.09
N LEU A 114 39.97 -2.53 -13.20
CA LEU A 114 39.48 -3.40 -14.28
C LEU A 114 38.21 -4.17 -13.91
N ASN A 115 37.69 -3.98 -12.70
CA ASN A 115 36.55 -4.77 -12.22
C ASN A 115 35.22 -4.18 -12.71
N ASP A 116 34.69 -4.74 -13.81
CA ASP A 116 33.37 -4.38 -14.34
C ASP A 116 32.20 -4.92 -13.49
N PHE A 117 32.43 -5.92 -12.62
CA PHE A 117 31.39 -6.57 -11.82
C PHE A 117 31.64 -6.40 -10.32
N SER A 118 30.93 -5.43 -9.72
CA SER A 118 31.02 -5.08 -8.30
C SER A 118 30.65 -6.20 -7.31
N GLY A 119 30.10 -7.32 -7.79
CA GLY A 119 29.79 -8.47 -6.94
C GLY A 119 30.99 -9.39 -6.70
N HIS A 120 32.01 -9.40 -7.56
CA HIS A 120 33.15 -10.31 -7.45
C HIS A 120 34.41 -9.51 -7.11
N HIS A 121 34.90 -9.62 -5.88
CA HIS A 121 36.06 -8.86 -5.42
C HIS A 121 37.18 -9.80 -5.02
N LEU A 122 38.29 -9.73 -5.76
CA LEU A 122 39.52 -10.41 -5.41
C LEU A 122 40.30 -9.52 -4.42
N ARG A 123 40.59 -10.04 -3.23
CA ARG A 123 41.32 -9.34 -2.17
C ARG A 123 42.66 -10.02 -1.96
N LEU A 124 43.73 -9.29 -2.26
CA LEU A 124 45.10 -9.79 -2.15
C LEU A 124 45.63 -9.61 -0.72
N GLN A 125 46.29 -10.65 -0.20
CA GLN A 125 47.00 -10.63 1.08
C GLN A 125 48.42 -11.18 0.93
N LEU A 126 49.37 -10.64 1.69
CA LEU A 126 50.74 -11.16 1.72
C LEU A 126 50.80 -12.36 2.66
N ALA A 127 51.30 -13.49 2.16
CA ALA A 127 51.54 -14.65 3.01
C ALA A 127 52.74 -14.41 3.94
N PRO A 128 52.74 -14.94 5.17
CA PRO A 128 53.93 -14.96 6.02
C PRO A 128 55.10 -15.68 5.32
N ARG A 129 56.33 -15.19 5.52
CA ARG A 129 57.53 -15.82 4.94
C ARG A 129 57.68 -17.25 5.46
N ASN A 130 58.00 -18.19 4.56
CA ASN A 130 58.06 -19.63 4.86
C ASN A 130 56.76 -20.20 5.45
N ALA A 131 55.60 -19.59 5.18
CA ALA A 131 54.34 -20.20 5.57
C ALA A 131 54.23 -21.60 4.96
N PRO A 132 53.88 -22.63 5.76
CA PRO A 132 53.56 -23.93 5.19
C PRO A 132 52.47 -23.74 4.14
N LEU A 133 52.52 -24.54 3.07
CA LEU A 133 51.41 -24.63 2.12
C LEU A 133 50.10 -24.77 2.91
N PRO A 134 49.13 -23.86 2.71
CA PRO A 134 47.86 -23.96 3.43
C PRO A 134 47.25 -25.32 3.13
N ARG A 135 47.05 -26.13 4.17
CA ARG A 135 46.29 -27.38 4.09
C ARG A 135 44.82 -26.99 4.05
N ASP A 136 44.22 -27.01 2.87
CA ASP A 136 42.77 -26.91 2.63
C ASP A 136 42.04 -25.90 3.54
N ASP A 137 42.62 -24.72 3.75
CA ASP A 137 41.96 -23.67 4.51
C ASP A 137 40.98 -22.99 3.55
N PHE A 138 39.71 -23.39 3.61
CA PHE A 138 38.60 -22.87 2.77
C PHE A 138 38.45 -21.33 2.80
N GLN A 139 39.18 -20.65 3.69
CA GLN A 139 39.27 -19.19 3.74
C GLN A 139 40.09 -18.57 2.59
N THR A 140 41.09 -19.28 2.05
CA THR A 140 41.93 -18.77 0.94
C THR A 140 41.51 -19.42 -0.37
N ALA A 141 41.05 -18.62 -1.33
CA ALA A 141 40.54 -19.12 -2.62
C ALA A 141 41.67 -19.58 -3.56
N LEU A 142 42.81 -18.88 -3.54
CA LEU A 142 43.98 -19.18 -4.38
C LEU A 142 45.27 -18.70 -3.68
N THR A 143 46.32 -19.51 -3.75
CA THR A 143 47.66 -19.10 -3.33
C THR A 143 48.55 -18.88 -4.56
N ILE A 144 49.13 -17.69 -4.71
CA ILE A 144 50.11 -17.39 -5.76
C ILE A 144 51.50 -17.57 -5.19
N ARG A 145 52.35 -18.35 -5.85
CA ARG A 145 53.77 -18.48 -5.47
C ARG A 145 54.66 -17.82 -6.49
N LEU A 146 55.37 -16.78 -6.06
CA LEU A 146 56.30 -16.02 -6.89
C LEU A 146 57.70 -16.62 -6.82
N LYS A 147 58.24 -17.02 -7.97
CA LYS A 147 59.61 -17.54 -8.10
C LYS A 147 60.43 -16.70 -9.09
N PRO A 148 61.68 -16.34 -8.77
CA PRO A 148 62.54 -15.68 -9.74
C PRO A 148 62.87 -16.63 -10.90
N GLY A 149 62.85 -16.14 -12.14
CA GLY A 149 63.09 -16.89 -13.36
C GLY A 149 63.66 -16.03 -14.49
N THR A 150 63.74 -16.58 -15.70
CA THR A 150 64.26 -15.86 -16.88
C THR A 150 63.16 -15.14 -17.69
N SER A 151 61.91 -15.58 -17.56
CA SER A 151 60.74 -15.03 -18.25
C SER A 151 59.52 -15.03 -17.32
N SER A 152 58.49 -14.26 -17.66
CA SER A 152 57.21 -14.34 -16.97
C SER A 152 56.41 -15.54 -17.48
N SER A 153 56.10 -16.49 -16.61
CA SER A 153 55.22 -17.63 -16.92
C SER A 153 54.32 -17.96 -15.73
N ALA A 154 53.15 -18.51 -15.98
CA ALA A 154 52.20 -18.96 -14.96
C ALA A 154 51.86 -20.44 -15.18
N SER A 155 51.83 -21.22 -14.09
CA SER A 155 51.42 -22.62 -14.11
C SER A 155 50.57 -22.92 -12.88
N LEU A 156 49.32 -23.34 -13.11
CA LEU A 156 48.41 -23.75 -12.04
C LEU A 156 48.66 -25.23 -11.70
N ASN A 157 48.78 -25.52 -10.40
CA ASN A 157 48.90 -26.89 -9.91
C ASN A 157 47.59 -27.68 -10.13
N GLN A 158 47.65 -28.95 -10.51
CA GLN A 158 46.45 -29.75 -10.76
C GLN A 158 45.74 -30.22 -9.47
N GLU A 159 46.51 -30.47 -8.41
CA GLU A 159 46.05 -31.08 -7.16
C GLU A 159 45.76 -30.05 -6.06
N SER A 160 46.28 -28.83 -6.18
CA SER A 160 46.11 -27.77 -5.18
C SER A 160 45.69 -26.44 -5.81
N ALA A 161 45.07 -25.56 -5.01
CA ALA A 161 44.75 -24.18 -5.43
C ALA A 161 45.99 -23.27 -5.37
N VAL A 162 47.07 -23.67 -6.05
CA VAL A 162 48.35 -22.95 -6.08
C VAL A 162 48.71 -22.57 -7.52
N LEU A 163 48.91 -21.28 -7.75
CA LEU A 163 49.38 -20.71 -9.02
C LEU A 163 50.85 -20.32 -8.89
N ASP A 164 51.75 -21.10 -9.49
CA ASP A 164 53.16 -20.77 -9.55
C ASP A 164 53.39 -19.75 -10.68
N ILE A 165 53.94 -18.58 -10.35
CA ILE A 165 54.30 -17.53 -11.30
C ILE A 165 55.81 -17.32 -11.24
N THR A 166 56.48 -17.48 -12.38
CA THR A 166 57.88 -17.09 -12.53
C THR A 166 57.97 -15.66 -13.05
N TYR A 167 58.98 -14.91 -12.59
CA TYR A 167 59.19 -13.53 -13.03
C TYR A 167 60.67 -13.21 -13.24
N PRO A 168 61.01 -12.40 -14.25
CA PRO A 168 62.38 -11.95 -14.44
C PRO A 168 62.71 -10.82 -13.45
N PRO A 169 63.96 -10.71 -12.96
CA PRO A 169 64.33 -9.75 -11.91
C PRO A 169 64.05 -8.27 -12.26
N ASN A 170 64.05 -7.94 -13.55
CA ASN A 170 63.76 -6.59 -14.05
C ASN A 170 62.27 -6.20 -13.98
N HIS A 171 61.36 -7.14 -13.68
CA HIS A 171 59.93 -6.88 -13.55
C HIS A 171 59.49 -6.56 -12.11
N VAL A 172 60.41 -6.63 -11.13
CA VAL A 172 60.13 -6.27 -9.73
C VAL A 172 59.77 -4.78 -9.65
N PRO A 173 58.67 -4.42 -8.98
CA PRO A 173 58.26 -3.01 -8.84
C PRO A 173 59.30 -2.19 -8.09
N SER A 174 59.74 -1.08 -8.70
CA SER A 174 60.40 0.00 -7.95
C SER A 174 59.40 0.64 -6.98
N LEU A 175 59.87 1.02 -5.78
CA LEU A 175 59.06 1.66 -4.73
C LEU A 175 58.40 2.98 -5.17
N THR A 176 58.88 3.60 -6.25
CA THR A 176 58.41 4.90 -6.75
C THR A 176 57.57 4.82 -8.02
N SER A 177 57.52 3.66 -8.69
CA SER A 177 56.80 3.51 -9.95
C SER A 177 55.29 3.33 -9.71
N PRO A 178 54.42 4.02 -10.48
CA PRO A 178 52.97 3.90 -10.35
C PRO A 178 52.40 2.62 -10.98
N SER A 179 53.21 1.89 -11.75
CA SER A 179 52.82 0.63 -12.38
C SER A 179 53.98 -0.36 -12.39
N SER A 180 53.66 -1.65 -12.51
CA SER A 180 54.65 -2.73 -12.60
C SER A 180 54.21 -3.77 -13.64
N PRO A 181 55.12 -4.22 -14.51
CA PRO A 181 54.80 -5.27 -15.48
C PRO A 181 54.43 -6.57 -14.79
N LEU A 182 55.04 -6.88 -13.64
CA LEU A 182 54.68 -8.05 -12.83
C LEU A 182 53.26 -7.90 -12.25
N ALA A 183 52.91 -6.72 -11.72
CA ALA A 183 51.56 -6.47 -11.23
C ALA A 183 50.51 -6.66 -12.32
N SER A 184 50.71 -6.05 -13.50
CA SER A 184 49.80 -6.21 -14.64
C SER A 184 49.69 -7.66 -15.14
N TYR A 185 50.80 -8.41 -15.11
CA TYR A 185 50.80 -9.84 -15.45
C TYR A 185 49.96 -10.65 -14.47
N ILE A 186 50.18 -10.47 -13.15
CA ILE A 186 49.41 -11.15 -12.10
C ILE A 186 47.92 -10.80 -12.22
N THR A 187 47.58 -9.53 -12.46
CA THR A 187 46.20 -9.08 -12.66
C THR A 187 45.51 -9.80 -13.83
N ASN A 188 46.19 -9.93 -14.98
CA ASN A 188 45.64 -10.62 -16.15
C ASN A 188 45.45 -12.13 -15.91
N GLU A 189 46.41 -12.78 -15.26
CA GLU A 189 46.32 -14.20 -14.89
C GLU A 189 45.19 -14.48 -13.90
N LEU A 190 45.02 -13.62 -12.90
CA LEU A 190 43.92 -13.73 -11.94
C LEU A 190 42.55 -13.57 -12.63
N ARG A 191 42.41 -12.58 -13.50
CA ARG A 191 41.18 -12.39 -14.27
C ARG A 191 40.87 -13.60 -15.14
N ALA A 192 41.87 -14.16 -15.83
CA ALA A 192 41.68 -15.36 -16.64
C ALA A 192 41.27 -16.58 -15.78
N THR A 193 41.87 -16.73 -14.60
CA THR A 193 41.58 -17.84 -13.68
C THR A 193 40.13 -17.83 -13.17
N PHE A 194 39.59 -16.65 -12.85
CA PHE A 194 38.23 -16.49 -12.29
C PHE A 194 37.17 -16.07 -13.32
N ALA A 195 37.51 -15.96 -14.61
CA ALA A 195 36.59 -15.52 -15.66
C ALA A 195 35.34 -16.42 -15.79
N GLU A 196 35.51 -17.74 -15.73
CA GLU A 196 34.39 -18.69 -15.80
C GLU A 196 33.42 -18.48 -14.62
N GLU A 197 33.94 -18.35 -13.40
CA GLU A 197 33.15 -18.11 -12.20
C GLU A 197 32.37 -16.79 -12.27
N GLN A 198 33.06 -15.70 -12.61
CA GLN A 198 32.46 -14.38 -12.74
C GLN A 198 31.32 -14.39 -13.78
N SER A 199 31.52 -15.09 -14.90
CA SER A 199 30.50 -15.22 -15.95
C SER A 199 29.24 -15.96 -15.48
N ILE A 200 29.41 -17.04 -14.70
CA ILE A 200 28.28 -17.84 -14.19
C ILE A 200 27.52 -17.04 -13.13
N ILE A 201 28.21 -16.43 -12.17
CA ILE A 201 27.58 -15.68 -11.08
C ILE A 201 26.83 -14.47 -11.63
N SER A 202 27.44 -13.70 -12.55
CA SER A 202 26.77 -12.56 -13.18
C SER A 202 25.52 -12.99 -13.97
N TYR A 203 25.57 -14.13 -14.67
CA TYR A 203 24.40 -14.70 -15.34
C TYR A 203 23.28 -15.07 -14.35
N LEU A 204 23.58 -15.75 -13.25
CA LEU A 204 22.59 -16.13 -12.22
C LEU A 204 21.92 -14.91 -11.57
N LEU A 205 22.69 -13.87 -11.29
CA LEU A 205 22.19 -12.63 -10.71
C LEU A 205 21.34 -11.81 -11.71
N SER A 206 21.67 -11.86 -13.00
CA SER A 206 20.90 -11.17 -14.04
C SER A 206 19.58 -11.88 -14.39
N THR A 207 19.55 -13.20 -14.33
CA THR A 207 18.36 -14.00 -14.70
C THR A 207 17.34 -14.12 -13.57
N SER A 208 17.73 -13.82 -12.34
CA SER A 208 16.85 -13.84 -11.18
C SER A 208 16.04 -12.55 -11.05
N SER A 209 14.85 -12.66 -10.46
CA SER A 209 13.91 -11.55 -10.21
C SER A 209 14.46 -10.44 -9.30
N MET A 210 15.65 -10.65 -8.74
CA MET A 210 16.39 -9.72 -7.91
C MET A 210 17.10 -8.62 -8.71
N SER A 211 17.14 -8.70 -10.06
CA SER A 211 17.70 -7.64 -10.89
C SER A 211 16.60 -6.66 -11.36
N THR A 212 16.64 -5.43 -10.84
CA THR A 212 15.87 -4.32 -11.39
C THR A 212 16.47 -3.88 -12.72
N GLY A 213 16.15 -4.57 -13.81
CA GLY A 213 16.27 -4.06 -15.19
C GLY A 213 17.67 -3.67 -15.68
N VAL A 214 18.74 -3.97 -14.94
CA VAL A 214 20.11 -3.76 -15.41
C VAL A 214 20.44 -4.92 -16.34
N ARG A 215 20.52 -4.64 -17.65
CA ARG A 215 21.09 -5.58 -18.63
C ARG A 215 22.43 -6.08 -18.08
N PRO A 216 22.81 -7.36 -18.29
CA PRO A 216 24.12 -7.84 -17.88
C PRO A 216 25.20 -7.00 -18.56
N GLN A 217 25.70 -5.98 -17.87
CA GLN A 217 26.85 -5.20 -18.29
C GLN A 217 28.04 -6.15 -18.12
N GLY A 218 28.59 -6.65 -19.23
CA GLY A 218 29.80 -7.48 -19.26
C GLY A 218 29.67 -8.87 -19.89
N LEU A 219 28.46 -9.39 -20.16
CA LEU A 219 28.29 -10.70 -20.82
C LEU A 219 27.96 -10.55 -22.30
N SER A 220 28.71 -11.23 -23.17
CA SER A 220 28.35 -11.35 -24.59
C SER A 220 27.10 -12.22 -24.76
N ALA A 221 26.32 -11.99 -25.84
CA ALA A 221 25.12 -12.77 -26.12
C ALA A 221 25.42 -14.27 -26.28
N GLU A 222 26.57 -14.59 -26.88
CA GLU A 222 27.05 -15.97 -27.05
C GLU A 222 27.39 -16.63 -25.70
N ALA A 223 28.06 -15.91 -24.80
CA ALA A 223 28.35 -16.40 -23.45
C ALA A 223 27.07 -16.66 -22.65
N ALA A 224 26.08 -15.77 -22.76
CA ALA A 224 24.78 -15.95 -22.11
C ALA A 224 24.03 -17.19 -22.66
N GLU A 225 24.10 -17.45 -23.97
CA GLU A 225 23.51 -18.65 -24.56
C GLU A 225 24.22 -19.94 -24.11
N ALA A 226 25.55 -19.92 -24.05
CA ALA A 226 26.33 -21.06 -23.55
C ALA A 226 26.00 -21.37 -22.07
N LEU A 227 25.88 -20.33 -21.24
CA LEU A 227 25.52 -20.44 -19.82
C LEU A 227 24.06 -20.90 -19.61
N SER A 228 23.13 -20.48 -20.47
CA SER A 228 21.74 -20.94 -20.41
C SER A 228 21.61 -22.43 -20.77
N LYS A 229 22.33 -22.87 -21.82
CA LYS A 229 22.44 -24.29 -22.19
C LYS A 229 23.04 -25.11 -21.06
N ARG A 230 24.11 -24.61 -20.42
CA ARG A 230 24.75 -25.26 -19.27
C ARG A 230 23.79 -25.40 -18.09
N THR A 231 23.11 -24.32 -17.72
CA THR A 231 22.17 -24.30 -16.58
C THR A 231 21.02 -25.27 -16.79
N THR A 232 20.50 -25.37 -18.02
CA THR A 232 19.43 -26.32 -18.39
C THR A 232 19.92 -27.76 -18.38
N ARG A 233 21.19 -28.01 -18.73
CA ARG A 233 21.79 -29.35 -18.74
C ARG A 233 22.16 -29.88 -17.36
N SER A 234 22.55 -29.00 -16.45
CA SER A 234 22.94 -29.35 -15.09
C SER A 234 21.77 -29.75 -14.20
N LEU A 235 22.03 -30.63 -13.24
CA LEU A 235 21.11 -31.00 -12.18
C LEU A 235 20.82 -29.78 -11.30
N ARG A 236 19.53 -29.64 -10.95
CA ARG A 236 19.11 -28.71 -9.90
C ARG A 236 19.73 -29.15 -8.58
N TYR A 237 20.14 -28.18 -7.77
CA TYR A 237 20.74 -28.47 -6.48
C TYR A 237 19.79 -29.31 -5.62
N ALA A 238 20.34 -30.35 -5.00
CA ALA A 238 19.71 -31.10 -3.93
C ALA A 238 20.77 -31.41 -2.86
N PRO A 239 20.42 -31.41 -1.57
CA PRO A 239 21.37 -31.74 -0.51
C PRO A 239 21.84 -33.19 -0.58
N THR A 240 21.00 -34.09 -1.12
CA THR A 240 21.30 -35.50 -1.31
C THR A 240 20.90 -35.92 -2.73
N TYR A 241 21.74 -36.72 -3.40
CA TYR A 241 21.42 -37.39 -4.67
C TYR A 241 21.46 -38.91 -4.52
N HIS A 242 20.53 -39.59 -5.18
CA HIS A 242 20.57 -41.05 -5.35
C HIS A 242 21.29 -41.38 -6.66
N LEU A 243 22.37 -42.16 -6.60
CA LEU A 243 23.09 -42.62 -7.78
C LEU A 243 22.74 -44.09 -8.02
N THR A 244 22.18 -44.41 -9.17
CA THR A 244 21.79 -45.78 -9.51
C THR A 244 22.68 -46.32 -10.62
N PHE A 245 23.47 -47.34 -10.33
CA PHE A 245 24.33 -48.02 -11.31
C PHE A 245 23.63 -49.28 -11.81
N SER A 246 23.38 -49.35 -13.11
CA SER A 246 22.58 -50.40 -13.73
C SER A 246 23.36 -51.13 -14.82
N LEU A 247 23.41 -52.46 -14.75
CA LEU A 247 23.94 -53.30 -15.82
C LEU A 247 22.79 -53.90 -16.63
N PHE A 248 22.65 -53.48 -17.88
CA PHE A 248 21.59 -53.92 -18.80
C PHE A 248 22.18 -54.77 -19.92
N THR A 249 21.53 -55.90 -20.21
CA THR A 249 21.89 -56.80 -21.32
C THR A 249 20.63 -57.27 -22.03
N ASP A 250 20.69 -57.44 -23.34
CA ASP A 250 19.59 -57.97 -24.16
C ASP A 250 19.38 -59.48 -23.98
N ASN A 251 20.32 -60.16 -23.34
CA ASN A 251 20.33 -61.60 -23.18
C ASN A 251 20.49 -62.01 -21.70
N ALA A 252 20.80 -63.27 -21.44
CA ALA A 252 20.92 -63.82 -20.08
C ALA A 252 22.28 -63.52 -19.42
N LEU A 253 23.26 -63.07 -20.19
CA LEU A 253 24.65 -62.85 -19.81
C LEU A 253 25.09 -61.43 -20.20
N PRO A 254 26.04 -60.82 -19.47
CA PRO A 254 26.53 -61.22 -18.16
C PRO A 254 25.46 -60.99 -17.08
N ASN A 255 25.43 -61.87 -16.07
CA ASN A 255 24.48 -61.78 -14.95
C ASN A 255 25.16 -61.33 -13.64
N THR A 256 26.48 -61.21 -13.63
CA THR A 256 27.29 -60.82 -12.48
C THR A 256 28.36 -59.83 -12.88
N TRP A 257 28.81 -59.01 -11.93
CA TRP A 257 29.78 -57.94 -12.14
C TRP A 257 30.43 -57.52 -10.82
N ASP A 258 31.69 -57.10 -10.88
CA ASP A 258 32.45 -56.62 -9.71
C ASP A 258 32.22 -55.11 -9.47
N ILE A 259 30.94 -54.72 -9.30
CA ILE A 259 30.60 -53.30 -9.19
C ILE A 259 31.04 -52.69 -7.86
N GLU A 260 30.96 -53.42 -6.75
CA GLU A 260 31.29 -52.88 -5.42
C GLU A 260 32.76 -52.46 -5.33
N THR A 261 33.67 -53.32 -5.80
CA THR A 261 35.11 -53.01 -5.87
C THR A 261 35.39 -51.86 -6.85
N ALA A 262 34.74 -51.83 -8.00
CA ALA A 262 34.90 -50.76 -8.98
C ALA A 262 34.39 -49.40 -8.45
N LEU A 263 33.28 -49.38 -7.71
CA LEU A 263 32.74 -48.17 -7.07
C LEU A 263 33.70 -47.64 -6.00
N ASP A 264 34.23 -48.53 -5.15
CA ASP A 264 35.17 -48.16 -4.09
C ASP A 264 36.49 -47.61 -4.64
N GLU A 265 36.99 -48.16 -5.75
CA GLU A 265 38.24 -47.74 -6.38
C GLU A 265 38.09 -46.43 -7.18
N TYR A 266 37.02 -46.28 -7.98
CA TYR A 266 36.92 -45.21 -8.97
C TYR A 266 35.91 -44.10 -8.65
N ILE A 267 34.81 -44.41 -7.95
CA ILE A 267 33.71 -43.45 -7.72
C ILE A 267 33.76 -42.87 -6.30
N ARG A 268 33.94 -43.71 -5.28
CA ARG A 268 33.91 -43.29 -3.87
C ARG A 268 34.92 -42.18 -3.53
N PRO A 269 36.18 -42.19 -4.02
CA PRO A 269 37.12 -41.10 -3.76
C PRO A 269 36.59 -39.74 -4.25
N MET A 270 35.96 -39.71 -5.42
CA MET A 270 35.36 -38.50 -5.98
C MET A 270 34.13 -38.05 -5.17
N LEU A 271 33.30 -38.98 -4.69
CA LEU A 271 32.14 -38.64 -3.87
C LEU A 271 32.53 -38.05 -2.51
N GLU A 272 33.59 -38.56 -1.88
CA GLU A 272 34.11 -38.00 -0.62
C GLU A 272 34.60 -36.56 -0.80
N VAL A 273 35.21 -36.25 -1.95
CA VAL A 273 35.64 -34.88 -2.29
C VAL A 273 34.44 -33.94 -2.52
N LEU A 274 33.31 -34.45 -3.03
CA LEU A 274 32.08 -33.67 -3.26
C LEU A 274 31.19 -33.56 -2.00
N ARG A 275 31.46 -34.36 -0.96
CA ARG A 275 30.68 -34.47 0.27
C ARG A 275 30.39 -33.15 0.98
N PRO A 276 31.31 -32.16 1.04
CA PRO A 276 31.00 -30.86 1.65
C PRO A 276 29.82 -30.13 0.99
N ILE A 277 29.60 -30.39 -0.31
CA ILE A 277 28.60 -29.68 -1.12
C ILE A 277 27.30 -30.51 -1.24
N HIS A 278 27.41 -31.84 -1.37
CA HIS A 278 26.28 -32.76 -1.56
C HIS A 278 26.54 -34.11 -0.91
N ASN A 279 25.49 -34.74 -0.40
CA ASN A 279 25.51 -36.14 0.03
C ASN A 279 25.07 -37.07 -1.10
N PHE A 280 25.60 -38.29 -1.10
CA PHE A 280 25.29 -39.29 -2.12
C PHE A 280 24.92 -40.62 -1.47
N THR A 281 23.93 -41.29 -2.05
CA THR A 281 23.55 -42.68 -1.74
C THR A 281 23.62 -43.47 -3.03
N ILE A 282 24.10 -44.71 -2.96
CA ILE A 282 24.35 -45.54 -4.14
C ILE A 282 23.48 -46.78 -4.10
N ASP A 283 22.80 -47.05 -5.21
CA ASP A 283 22.08 -48.30 -5.47
C ASP A 283 22.64 -48.97 -6.72
N THR A 284 22.66 -50.30 -6.73
CA THR A 284 23.15 -51.08 -7.88
C THR A 284 22.07 -52.06 -8.34
N GLN A 285 21.89 -52.21 -9.64
CA GLN A 285 20.94 -53.15 -10.22
C GLN A 285 21.49 -53.87 -11.46
N VAL A 286 21.00 -55.08 -11.71
CA VAL A 286 21.28 -55.86 -12.92
C VAL A 286 19.94 -56.21 -13.56
N GLN A 287 19.76 -55.85 -14.83
CA GLN A 287 18.57 -56.17 -15.60
C GLN A 287 18.96 -57.01 -16.83
N LEU A 288 18.44 -58.23 -16.84
CA LEU A 288 18.58 -59.15 -17.97
C LEU A 288 17.41 -58.96 -18.94
N TYR A 289 17.63 -59.34 -20.21
CA TYR A 289 16.63 -59.24 -21.29
C TYR A 289 16.06 -57.82 -21.49
N ALA A 290 16.90 -56.81 -21.32
CA ALA A 290 16.59 -55.41 -21.56
C ALA A 290 16.78 -55.07 -23.05
N ILE A 291 15.70 -55.16 -23.84
CA ILE A 291 15.75 -54.81 -25.26
C ILE A 291 15.73 -53.28 -25.40
N PRO A 292 16.68 -52.66 -26.12
CA PRO A 292 16.69 -51.22 -26.35
C PRO A 292 15.62 -50.83 -27.37
N GLY A 293 15.14 -49.59 -27.28
CA GLY A 293 14.10 -49.09 -28.20
C GLY A 293 14.57 -48.92 -29.65
N VAL A 294 15.89 -48.90 -29.90
CA VAL A 294 16.49 -48.81 -31.24
C VAL A 294 17.61 -49.85 -31.37
N GLN A 295 17.58 -50.64 -32.44
CA GLN A 295 18.53 -51.72 -32.72
C GLN A 295 19.47 -51.40 -33.90
N SER A 296 20.06 -50.20 -33.92
CA SER A 296 21.06 -49.82 -34.93
C SER A 296 22.48 -50.04 -34.41
N GLN A 297 23.38 -50.50 -35.27
CA GLN A 297 24.82 -50.66 -34.95
C GLN A 297 25.52 -49.32 -34.72
N VAL A 298 25.11 -48.28 -35.44
CA VAL A 298 25.55 -46.90 -35.23
C VAL A 298 24.34 -46.06 -34.83
N LEU A 299 24.37 -45.50 -33.63
CA LEU A 299 23.33 -44.64 -33.09
C LEU A 299 23.57 -43.21 -33.56
N SER A 300 22.60 -42.64 -34.28
CA SER A 300 22.56 -41.21 -34.59
C SER A 300 22.04 -40.43 -33.37
N LYS A 301 22.22 -39.10 -33.38
CA LYS A 301 21.75 -38.21 -32.32
C LYS A 301 20.26 -38.36 -31.99
N ASP A 302 19.43 -38.58 -33.01
CA ASP A 302 17.98 -38.75 -32.85
C ASP A 302 17.64 -40.09 -32.18
N HIS A 303 18.51 -41.09 -32.30
CA HIS A 303 18.30 -42.43 -31.74
C HIS A 303 18.67 -42.52 -30.25
N LEU A 304 19.42 -41.55 -29.70
CA LEU A 304 19.98 -41.61 -28.34
C LEU A 304 18.91 -41.51 -27.25
N SER A 305 17.91 -40.67 -27.43
CA SER A 305 16.79 -40.56 -26.47
C SER A 305 15.84 -41.74 -26.56
N SER A 306 15.63 -42.29 -27.76
CA SER A 306 14.78 -43.46 -27.99
C SER A 306 15.45 -44.79 -27.63
N PHE A 307 16.77 -44.80 -27.40
CA PHE A 307 17.49 -45.99 -26.95
C PHE A 307 16.97 -46.49 -25.60
N ILE A 308 16.67 -45.55 -24.69
CA ILE A 308 16.12 -45.87 -23.36
C ILE A 308 14.65 -46.24 -23.49
N ASN A 309 14.34 -47.52 -23.30
CA ASN A 309 12.95 -47.97 -23.22
C ASN A 309 12.38 -47.78 -21.81
N ALA A 310 12.04 -46.54 -21.47
CA ALA A 310 11.50 -46.19 -20.15
C ALA A 310 10.19 -46.91 -19.79
N ALA A 311 9.47 -47.48 -20.77
CA ALA A 311 8.25 -48.23 -20.54
C ALA A 311 8.52 -49.68 -20.08
N GLU A 312 9.64 -50.27 -20.51
CA GLU A 312 9.99 -51.67 -20.24
C GLU A 312 11.10 -51.83 -19.21
N TRP A 313 11.97 -50.84 -19.02
CA TRP A 313 13.08 -50.91 -18.08
C TRP A 313 12.63 -50.45 -16.68
N PRO A 314 12.58 -51.34 -15.67
CA PRO A 314 12.23 -50.98 -14.31
C PRO A 314 13.42 -50.26 -13.66
N LEU A 315 13.53 -48.95 -13.89
CA LEU A 315 14.51 -48.13 -13.19
C LEU A 315 14.10 -48.02 -11.72
N SER A 316 15.03 -48.32 -10.80
CA SER A 316 14.78 -48.20 -9.36
C SER A 316 14.25 -46.80 -9.03
N PRO A 317 13.02 -46.68 -8.49
CA PRO A 317 12.44 -45.38 -8.20
C PRO A 317 13.22 -44.68 -7.09
N SER A 318 13.22 -43.34 -7.11
CA SER A 318 13.84 -42.51 -6.07
C SER A 318 13.32 -42.89 -4.68
N ILE A 319 14.23 -43.26 -3.77
CA ILE A 319 13.89 -43.52 -2.36
C ILE A 319 13.75 -42.17 -1.65
N GLY A 320 12.51 -41.71 -1.44
CA GLY A 320 12.22 -40.48 -0.69
C GLY A 320 12.17 -39.22 -1.56
N LYS A 321 12.74 -38.11 -1.08
CA LYS A 321 12.64 -36.77 -1.70
C LYS A 321 13.82 -36.40 -2.61
N ALA A 322 14.89 -37.20 -2.64
CA ALA A 322 16.10 -36.84 -3.33
C ALA A 322 16.07 -37.29 -4.82
N PRO A 323 16.59 -36.46 -5.74
CA PRO A 323 16.61 -36.78 -7.16
C PRO A 323 17.57 -37.94 -7.46
N THR A 324 17.17 -38.80 -8.41
CA THR A 324 17.97 -39.94 -8.87
C THR A 324 18.75 -39.59 -10.13
N VAL A 325 20.02 -40.00 -10.17
CA VAL A 325 20.91 -39.92 -11.34
C VAL A 325 21.24 -41.36 -11.78
N ASN A 326 20.94 -41.66 -13.04
CA ASN A 326 21.03 -43.01 -13.58
C ASN A 326 22.33 -43.22 -14.36
N PHE A 327 23.13 -44.20 -13.96
CA PHE A 327 24.32 -44.66 -14.68
C PHE A 327 24.06 -46.04 -15.24
N VAL A 328 23.87 -46.13 -16.55
CA VAL A 328 23.53 -47.39 -17.22
C VAL A 328 24.71 -47.87 -18.04
N ILE A 329 25.17 -49.08 -17.78
CA ILE A 329 26.07 -49.84 -18.65
C ILE A 329 25.19 -50.80 -19.44
N TYR A 330 25.14 -50.61 -20.75
CA TYR A 330 24.46 -51.50 -21.66
C TYR A 330 25.49 -52.38 -22.39
N ILE A 331 25.30 -53.69 -22.35
CA ILE A 331 26.17 -54.64 -23.04
C ILE A 331 25.75 -54.75 -24.50
N GLY A 332 26.61 -54.28 -25.40
CA GLY A 332 26.32 -54.27 -26.82
C GLY A 332 27.50 -53.80 -27.67
N ASN A 333 27.50 -54.21 -28.94
CA ASN A 333 28.49 -53.82 -29.94
C ASN A 333 28.16 -52.49 -30.66
N GLN A 334 27.13 -51.78 -30.21
CA GLN A 334 26.71 -50.53 -30.83
C GLN A 334 27.70 -49.39 -30.53
N THR A 335 27.76 -48.41 -31.42
CA THR A 335 28.58 -47.21 -31.27
C THR A 335 27.77 -45.95 -31.57
N VAL A 336 28.17 -44.81 -31.02
CA VAL A 336 27.53 -43.52 -31.30
C VAL A 336 28.30 -42.82 -32.41
N GLY A 337 27.60 -42.48 -33.51
CA GLY A 337 28.18 -41.69 -34.59
C GLY A 337 28.23 -40.21 -34.22
N LEU A 338 29.41 -39.59 -34.31
CA LEU A 338 29.58 -38.14 -34.18
C LEU A 338 29.51 -37.48 -35.57
N ASP A 339 29.12 -36.21 -35.64
CA ASP A 339 28.97 -35.43 -36.89
C ASP A 339 30.30 -35.27 -37.69
N ALA A 340 31.43 -35.76 -37.17
CA ALA A 340 32.71 -35.86 -37.87
C ALA A 340 32.97 -37.34 -38.24
N GLU A 341 33.11 -37.63 -39.53
CA GLU A 341 33.07 -38.95 -40.18
C GLU A 341 34.07 -40.05 -39.67
N ALA A 342 34.85 -39.83 -38.61
CA ALA A 342 35.88 -40.76 -38.15
C ALA A 342 35.89 -41.09 -36.64
N GLU A 343 35.13 -40.40 -35.78
CA GLU A 343 35.16 -40.66 -34.33
C GLU A 343 33.84 -41.25 -33.83
N THR A 344 33.90 -42.45 -33.25
CA THR A 344 32.75 -43.08 -32.59
C THR A 344 32.90 -42.98 -31.07
N SER A 345 31.86 -42.47 -30.39
CA SER A 345 31.79 -42.47 -28.92
C SER A 345 31.08 -43.73 -28.43
N ARG A 346 31.45 -44.19 -27.23
CA ARG A 346 30.77 -45.31 -26.54
C ARG A 346 29.83 -44.85 -25.44
N SER A 347 29.69 -43.54 -25.20
CA SER A 347 28.80 -43.04 -24.16
C SER A 347 28.18 -41.70 -24.54
N TRP A 348 27.05 -41.40 -23.92
CA TRP A 348 26.41 -40.09 -23.98
C TRP A 348 25.74 -39.76 -22.66
N MET A 349 25.62 -38.47 -22.40
CA MET A 349 24.96 -37.93 -21.22
C MET A 349 23.56 -37.45 -21.59
N ILE A 350 22.58 -37.80 -20.76
CA ILE A 350 21.21 -37.29 -20.86
C ILE A 350 21.03 -36.20 -19.79
N PRO A 351 20.80 -34.94 -20.19
CA PRO A 351 20.59 -33.82 -19.28
C PRO A 351 19.59 -34.13 -18.17
N GLN A 352 19.94 -33.76 -16.94
CA GLN A 352 19.12 -33.96 -15.72
C GLN A 352 18.71 -35.41 -15.41
N TRP A 353 19.23 -36.41 -16.13
CA TRP A 353 18.87 -37.81 -15.94
C TRP A 353 20.08 -38.68 -15.59
N GLY A 354 21.18 -38.59 -16.35
CA GLY A 354 22.31 -39.51 -16.14
C GLY A 354 23.14 -39.80 -17.38
N THR A 355 23.78 -40.98 -17.42
CA THR A 355 24.66 -41.42 -18.51
C THR A 355 24.35 -42.83 -18.94
N VAL A 356 24.48 -43.09 -20.24
CA VAL A 356 24.49 -44.44 -20.81
C VAL A 356 25.86 -44.71 -21.40
N TYR A 357 26.42 -45.88 -21.10
CA TYR A 357 27.69 -46.37 -21.61
C TYR A 357 27.49 -47.72 -22.31
N LEU A 358 28.00 -47.84 -23.53
CA LEU A 358 27.97 -49.05 -24.33
C LEU A 358 29.27 -49.82 -24.11
N LEU A 359 29.16 -50.97 -23.45
CA LEU A 359 30.28 -51.85 -23.18
C LEU A 359 30.24 -53.04 -24.14
N SER A 360 31.25 -53.14 -24.99
CA SER A 360 31.43 -54.28 -25.88
C SER A 360 32.12 -55.40 -25.13
N LEU A 361 31.42 -56.51 -24.91
CA LEU A 361 31.94 -57.75 -24.33
C LEU A 361 31.66 -58.91 -25.30
N PRO A 362 32.49 -59.97 -25.31
CA PRO A 362 32.18 -61.18 -26.06
C PRO A 362 30.92 -61.86 -25.53
N ASP A 363 30.08 -62.41 -26.41
CA ASP A 363 28.80 -63.07 -26.04
C ASP A 363 28.93 -64.26 -25.08
N THR A 364 30.14 -64.77 -24.88
CA THR A 364 30.46 -65.89 -23.98
C THR A 364 30.79 -65.48 -22.55
N GLU A 365 31.02 -64.19 -22.28
CA GLU A 365 31.40 -63.74 -20.94
C GLU A 365 30.18 -63.64 -20.01
N SER A 366 30.21 -64.38 -18.91
CA SER A 366 29.14 -64.39 -17.90
C SER A 366 29.32 -63.36 -16.79
N HIS A 367 30.52 -62.78 -16.66
CA HIS A 367 30.91 -61.91 -15.55
C HIS A 367 31.70 -60.70 -16.05
N VAL A 368 31.33 -59.50 -15.57
CA VAL A 368 32.06 -58.26 -15.88
C VAL A 368 33.09 -57.96 -14.80
N SER A 369 34.37 -58.09 -15.16
CA SER A 369 35.49 -57.83 -14.25
C SER A 369 35.67 -56.35 -13.90
N THR A 370 36.31 -56.08 -12.76
CA THR A 370 36.69 -54.71 -12.33
C THR A 370 37.49 -53.96 -13.41
N ALA A 371 38.37 -54.66 -14.14
CA ALA A 371 39.18 -54.05 -15.20
C ALA A 371 38.33 -53.57 -16.39
N ALA A 372 37.27 -54.30 -16.75
CA ALA A 372 36.33 -53.89 -17.79
C ALA A 372 35.46 -52.69 -17.35
N LEU A 373 35.18 -52.57 -16.05
CA LEU A 373 34.40 -51.46 -15.47
C LEU A 373 35.19 -50.15 -15.33
N LYS A 374 36.53 -50.18 -15.41
CA LYS A 374 37.38 -48.99 -15.24
C LYS A 374 36.99 -47.83 -16.14
N GLN A 375 36.85 -48.05 -17.46
CA GLN A 375 36.51 -46.99 -18.41
C GLN A 375 35.06 -46.46 -18.22
N PRO A 376 34.03 -47.32 -18.07
CA PRO A 376 32.69 -46.88 -17.67
C PRO A 376 32.69 -46.01 -16.40
N MET A 377 33.37 -46.43 -15.33
CA MET A 377 33.38 -45.69 -14.06
C MET A 377 34.05 -44.31 -14.20
N LEU A 378 35.19 -44.22 -14.89
CA LEU A 378 35.86 -42.93 -15.13
C LEU A 378 34.99 -41.99 -15.98
N THR A 379 34.28 -42.53 -16.97
CA THR A 379 33.32 -41.77 -17.79
C THR A 379 32.15 -41.26 -16.94
N PHE A 380 31.59 -42.13 -16.10
CA PHE A 380 30.52 -41.76 -15.17
C PHE A 380 30.95 -40.67 -14.19
N GLY A 381 32.19 -40.71 -13.69
CA GLY A 381 32.76 -39.66 -12.87
C GLY A 381 32.82 -38.30 -13.59
N GLY A 382 33.36 -38.27 -14.81
CA GLY A 382 33.42 -37.04 -15.61
C GLY A 382 32.04 -36.47 -15.97
N HIS A 383 31.09 -37.35 -16.32
CA HIS A 383 29.71 -36.95 -16.60
C HIS A 383 28.98 -36.52 -15.33
N LEU A 384 29.23 -37.14 -14.17
CA LEU A 384 28.67 -36.68 -12.90
C LEU A 384 29.13 -35.26 -12.61
N LEU A 385 30.43 -34.96 -12.73
CA LEU A 385 30.94 -33.59 -12.56
C LEU A 385 30.28 -32.60 -13.53
N THR A 386 30.02 -33.02 -14.77
CA THR A 386 29.32 -32.19 -15.77
C THR A 386 27.85 -31.98 -15.42
N LEU A 387 27.13 -33.03 -15.01
CA LEU A 387 25.74 -32.97 -14.55
C LEU A 387 25.61 -32.11 -13.30
N MET A 388 26.55 -32.20 -12.37
CA MET A 388 26.60 -31.34 -11.20
C MET A 388 26.91 -29.88 -11.53
N GLY A 389 27.27 -29.57 -12.79
CA GLY A 389 27.56 -28.22 -13.25
C GLY A 389 28.93 -27.69 -12.81
N THR A 390 29.88 -28.57 -12.51
CA THR A 390 31.23 -28.17 -12.07
C THR A 390 31.96 -27.37 -13.16
N PRO A 391 32.69 -26.29 -12.79
CA PRO A 391 33.52 -25.52 -13.74
C PRO A 391 34.48 -26.43 -14.51
N GLN A 392 34.83 -26.04 -15.72
CA GLN A 392 35.77 -26.82 -16.54
C GLN A 392 37.22 -26.36 -16.32
N SER A 393 37.40 -25.09 -15.94
CA SER A 393 38.70 -24.46 -15.78
C SER A 393 39.22 -24.59 -14.35
N GLY A 394 40.53 -24.77 -14.18
CA GLY A 394 41.20 -24.72 -12.89
C GLY A 394 41.47 -26.08 -12.23
N SER A 395 42.15 -26.03 -11.08
CA SER A 395 42.48 -27.22 -10.28
C SER A 395 41.23 -27.79 -9.62
N LEU A 396 41.27 -29.08 -9.21
CA LEU A 396 40.11 -29.72 -8.59
C LEU A 396 39.59 -28.94 -7.35
N PRO A 397 40.44 -28.51 -6.38
CA PRO A 397 39.97 -27.71 -5.25
C PRO A 397 39.36 -26.37 -5.67
N LEU A 398 39.95 -25.70 -6.67
CA LEU A 398 39.44 -24.43 -7.18
C LEU A 398 38.04 -24.61 -7.77
N ARG A 399 37.85 -25.62 -8.64
CA ARG A 399 36.56 -25.97 -9.25
C ARG A 399 35.48 -26.29 -8.22
N LEU A 400 35.83 -26.99 -7.15
CA LEU A 400 34.90 -27.35 -6.07
C LEU A 400 34.52 -26.12 -5.24
N SER A 401 35.49 -25.26 -4.90
CA SER A 401 35.20 -24.01 -4.20
C SER A 401 34.28 -23.10 -5.02
N THR A 402 34.53 -22.99 -6.32
CA THR A 402 33.69 -22.24 -7.26
C THR A 402 32.29 -22.85 -7.36
N LEU A 403 32.18 -24.19 -7.42
CA LEU A 403 30.88 -24.87 -7.38
C LEU A 403 30.11 -24.53 -6.10
N GLY A 404 30.77 -24.55 -4.94
CA GLY A 404 30.17 -24.18 -3.66
C GLY A 404 29.57 -22.78 -3.68
N ARG A 405 30.31 -21.79 -4.19
CA ARG A 405 29.82 -20.39 -4.34
C ARG A 405 28.68 -20.26 -5.33
N ILE A 406 28.77 -20.94 -6.48
CA ILE A 406 27.68 -20.99 -7.47
C ILE A 406 26.40 -21.57 -6.84
N ARG A 407 26.52 -22.67 -6.07
CA ARG A 407 25.38 -23.30 -5.40
C ARG A 407 24.82 -22.46 -4.27
N SER A 408 25.67 -21.80 -3.46
CA SER A 408 25.22 -20.86 -2.43
C SER A 408 24.40 -19.72 -3.05
N THR A 409 24.85 -19.19 -4.19
CA THR A 409 24.14 -18.15 -4.94
C THR A 409 22.79 -18.64 -5.46
N ASP A 410 22.75 -19.79 -6.16
CA ASP A 410 21.50 -20.37 -6.69
C ASP A 410 20.47 -20.60 -5.58
N LEU A 411 20.90 -21.17 -4.44
CA LEU A 411 20.03 -21.41 -3.28
C LEU A 411 19.53 -20.12 -2.64
N LEU A 412 20.38 -19.11 -2.47
CA LEU A 412 19.99 -17.81 -1.93
C LEU A 412 18.93 -17.14 -2.80
N LEU A 413 19.12 -17.16 -4.12
CA LEU A 413 18.18 -16.60 -5.10
C LEU A 413 16.84 -17.37 -5.07
N ARG A 414 16.89 -18.70 -5.02
CA ARG A 414 15.70 -19.57 -4.94
C ARG A 414 14.89 -19.33 -3.67
N ALA A 415 15.53 -19.40 -2.50
CA ALA A 415 14.90 -19.17 -1.22
C ALA A 415 14.25 -17.77 -1.14
N SER A 416 14.92 -16.73 -1.65
CA SER A 416 14.39 -15.37 -1.74
C SER A 416 13.16 -15.30 -2.66
N SER A 417 13.20 -15.98 -3.81
CA SER A 417 12.07 -16.09 -4.74
C SER A 417 10.88 -16.86 -4.14
N THR A 418 11.13 -17.97 -3.43
CA THR A 418 10.10 -18.75 -2.73
C THR A 418 9.42 -17.92 -1.64
N LEU A 419 10.19 -17.15 -0.84
CA LEU A 419 9.62 -16.18 0.10
C LEU A 419 8.75 -15.12 -0.59
N GLY A 420 9.21 -14.57 -1.72
CA GLY A 420 8.43 -13.63 -2.51
C GLY A 420 7.12 -14.22 -3.01
N SER A 421 7.16 -15.46 -3.50
CA SER A 421 5.97 -16.20 -3.93
C SER A 421 5.00 -16.45 -2.77
N LEU A 422 5.50 -16.82 -1.59
CA LEU A 422 4.70 -16.96 -0.38
C LEU A 422 4.04 -15.64 0.04
N ALA A 423 4.77 -14.52 -0.01
CA ALA A 423 4.23 -13.19 0.29
C ALA A 423 3.11 -12.80 -0.68
N ARG A 424 3.32 -13.00 -1.99
CA ARG A 424 2.31 -12.72 -3.02
C ARG A 424 1.08 -13.61 -2.87
N LEU A 425 1.27 -14.90 -2.56
CA LEU A 425 0.17 -15.85 -2.29
C LEU A 425 -0.66 -15.41 -1.07
N SER A 426 0.01 -15.02 0.01
CA SER A 426 -0.62 -14.52 1.24
C SER A 426 -1.45 -13.25 0.97
N LEU A 427 -0.97 -12.35 0.10
CA LEU A 427 -1.71 -11.15 -0.30
C LEU A 427 -2.90 -11.47 -1.22
N ALA A 428 -2.72 -12.40 -2.17
CA ALA A 428 -3.74 -12.74 -3.15
C ALA A 428 -4.91 -13.55 -2.55
N LEU A 429 -4.64 -14.39 -1.55
CA LEU A 429 -5.63 -15.28 -0.93
C LEU A 429 -5.79 -14.94 0.56
N PRO A 430 -6.57 -13.91 0.93
CA PRO A 430 -6.72 -13.49 2.32
C PRO A 430 -7.42 -14.52 3.21
N SER A 431 -8.14 -15.48 2.62
CA SER A 431 -8.85 -16.56 3.30
C SER A 431 -8.00 -17.81 3.55
N ILE A 432 -6.71 -17.83 3.20
CA ILE A 432 -5.81 -18.95 3.49
C ILE A 432 -5.38 -18.93 4.97
N SER A 433 -5.36 -20.10 5.62
CA SER A 433 -4.74 -20.21 6.95
C SER A 433 -3.24 -20.08 6.85
N ILE A 434 -2.66 -19.33 7.78
CA ILE A 434 -1.20 -19.23 7.95
C ILE A 434 -0.86 -19.74 9.36
N PRO A 435 -0.43 -21.00 9.51
CA PRO A 435 0.00 -21.57 10.77
C PRO A 435 1.25 -20.89 11.34
N ARG A 436 1.52 -21.11 12.64
CA ARG A 436 2.77 -20.65 13.28
C ARG A 436 4.02 -21.31 12.67
N SER A 437 3.92 -22.57 12.24
CA SER A 437 5.03 -23.27 11.56
C SER A 437 5.53 -22.54 10.32
N VAL A 438 4.62 -21.89 9.57
CA VAL A 438 4.94 -21.08 8.39
C VAL A 438 5.63 -19.78 8.80
N ALA A 439 5.12 -19.09 9.82
CA ALA A 439 5.76 -17.87 10.33
C ALA A 439 7.16 -18.14 10.90
N ASP A 440 7.33 -19.24 11.64
CA ASP A 440 8.62 -19.70 12.15
C ASP A 440 9.57 -20.06 11.00
N GLY A 441 9.08 -20.76 9.97
CA GLY A 441 9.83 -21.06 8.76
C GLY A 441 10.30 -19.80 8.04
N VAL A 442 9.41 -18.84 7.80
CA VAL A 442 9.75 -17.54 7.18
C VAL A 442 10.81 -16.78 7.99
N SER A 443 10.68 -16.76 9.31
CA SER A 443 11.64 -16.11 10.21
C SER A 443 13.02 -16.76 10.12
N LYS A 444 13.09 -18.10 10.18
CA LYS A 444 14.33 -18.86 10.03
C LYS A 444 14.95 -18.68 8.65
N THR A 445 14.15 -18.73 7.59
CA THR A 445 14.62 -18.49 6.22
C THR A 445 15.27 -17.13 6.13
N MET A 446 14.61 -16.07 6.60
CA MET A 446 15.19 -14.72 6.56
C MET A 446 16.48 -14.62 7.36
N HIS A 447 16.53 -15.21 8.56
CA HIS A 447 17.74 -15.22 9.39
C HIS A 447 18.91 -15.92 8.68
N HIS A 448 18.67 -17.09 8.10
CA HIS A 448 19.70 -17.82 7.36
C HIS A 448 20.04 -17.18 6.01
N LEU A 449 19.11 -16.45 5.37
CA LEU A 449 19.42 -15.63 4.20
C LEU A 449 20.35 -14.46 4.54
N GLU A 450 20.15 -13.80 5.68
CA GLU A 450 21.06 -12.73 6.16
C GLU A 450 22.47 -13.30 6.38
N LEU A 451 22.58 -14.43 7.06
CA LEU A 451 23.86 -15.11 7.30
C LEU A 451 24.51 -15.61 6.00
N ALA A 452 23.74 -16.22 5.10
CA ALA A 452 24.22 -16.68 3.81
C ALA A 452 24.72 -15.51 2.96
N CYS A 453 23.98 -14.40 2.92
CA CYS A 453 24.38 -13.19 2.21
C CYS A 453 25.69 -12.59 2.75
N ALA A 454 25.89 -12.64 4.07
CA ALA A 454 27.11 -12.13 4.71
C ALA A 454 28.35 -12.99 4.38
N ASP A 455 28.17 -14.31 4.17
CA ASP A 455 29.26 -15.27 3.94
C ASP A 455 29.22 -15.94 2.55
N LEU A 456 28.70 -15.26 1.52
CA LEU A 456 28.58 -15.81 0.14
C LEU A 456 29.90 -16.31 -0.47
N GLY A 457 31.04 -15.77 -0.01
CA GLY A 457 32.38 -16.17 -0.44
C GLY A 457 33.02 -17.26 0.42
N GLY A 458 32.43 -17.60 1.58
CA GLY A 458 33.00 -18.50 2.57
C GLY A 458 32.37 -19.90 2.59
N PRO A 459 32.88 -20.80 3.45
CA PRO A 459 32.39 -22.17 3.56
C PRO A 459 31.00 -22.28 4.21
N GLU A 460 30.65 -21.37 5.12
CA GLU A 460 29.38 -21.42 5.86
C GLU A 460 28.22 -20.84 5.05
N GLY A 461 28.50 -19.98 4.07
CA GLY A 461 27.49 -19.41 3.17
C GLY A 461 26.65 -20.45 2.44
N LEU A 462 27.23 -21.58 2.03
CA LEU A 462 26.47 -22.69 1.41
C LEU A 462 25.54 -23.37 2.43
N MET A 463 26.02 -23.60 3.65
CA MET A 463 25.23 -24.24 4.70
C MET A 463 24.00 -23.38 5.05
N HIS A 464 24.18 -22.08 5.27
CA HIS A 464 23.08 -21.18 5.56
C HIS A 464 22.10 -21.05 4.38
N ALA A 465 22.60 -20.97 3.14
CA ALA A 465 21.74 -20.93 1.95
C ALA A 465 20.88 -22.21 1.81
N ARG A 466 21.44 -23.38 2.14
CA ARG A 466 20.73 -24.67 2.16
C ARG A 466 19.60 -24.67 3.20
N ILE A 467 19.88 -24.25 4.43
CA ILE A 467 18.86 -24.20 5.50
C ILE A 467 17.77 -23.20 5.14
N ALA A 468 18.13 -22.05 4.57
CA ALA A 468 17.18 -21.05 4.14
C ALA A 468 16.20 -21.60 3.08
N GLU A 469 16.73 -22.27 2.05
CA GLU A 469 15.92 -22.87 0.99
C GLU A 469 15.00 -23.98 1.53
N GLU A 470 15.53 -24.87 2.38
CA GLU A 470 14.74 -25.94 2.98
C GLU A 470 13.59 -25.40 3.84
N GLU A 471 13.84 -24.40 4.69
CA GLU A 471 12.81 -23.77 5.52
C GLU A 471 11.81 -22.96 4.69
N ALA A 472 12.26 -22.35 3.57
CA ALA A 472 11.39 -21.59 2.67
C ALA A 472 10.40 -22.51 1.95
N GLU A 473 10.91 -23.62 1.40
CA GLU A 473 10.12 -24.65 0.73
C GLU A 473 9.17 -25.33 1.72
N ARG A 474 9.64 -25.64 2.93
CA ARG A 474 8.81 -26.20 4.01
C ARG A 474 7.64 -25.26 4.36
N ALA A 475 7.90 -23.96 4.48
CA ALA A 475 6.88 -22.96 4.77
C ALA A 475 5.90 -22.78 3.60
N PHE A 476 6.39 -22.80 2.35
CA PHE A 476 5.56 -22.63 1.15
C PHE A 476 4.65 -23.85 0.89
N PHE A 477 5.16 -25.06 1.09
CA PHE A 477 4.44 -26.32 0.87
C PHE A 477 3.82 -26.91 2.15
N GLU A 478 3.58 -26.08 3.16
CA GLU A 478 2.93 -26.53 4.40
C GLU A 478 1.52 -27.08 4.11
N LYS A 479 1.31 -28.36 4.40
CA LYS A 479 0.08 -29.11 4.04
C LYS A 479 -1.22 -28.45 4.53
N SER A 480 -1.16 -27.77 5.68
CA SER A 480 -2.33 -27.14 6.30
C SER A 480 -2.78 -25.86 5.59
N MET A 481 -1.91 -25.19 4.82
CA MET A 481 -2.28 -24.01 4.03
C MET A 481 -3.25 -24.37 2.89
N VAL A 482 -3.02 -25.50 2.21
CA VAL A 482 -3.83 -25.93 1.06
C VAL A 482 -5.18 -26.52 1.51
N GLY A 483 -5.22 -27.20 2.65
CA GLY A 483 -6.42 -27.88 3.14
C GLY A 483 -7.61 -26.96 3.43
N GLN A 484 -7.38 -25.69 3.78
CA GLN A 484 -8.45 -24.74 4.13
C GLN A 484 -9.00 -23.95 2.95
N LEU A 485 -8.33 -23.98 1.78
CA LEU A 485 -8.84 -23.35 0.56
C LEU A 485 -10.15 -24.02 0.08
N TYR A 486 -10.39 -25.27 0.48
CA TYR A 486 -11.55 -26.06 0.11
C TYR A 486 -12.86 -25.67 0.83
N PHE A 487 -12.83 -24.75 1.79
CA PHE A 487 -14.04 -24.30 2.51
C PHE A 487 -14.28 -22.78 2.38
N PRO A 488 -14.79 -22.31 1.23
CA PRO A 488 -15.27 -20.95 1.06
C PRO A 488 -16.24 -20.53 2.16
N ASP A 489 -16.23 -19.25 2.55
CA ASP A 489 -17.11 -18.72 3.59
C ASP A 489 -18.61 -18.88 3.22
N GLU A 490 -18.91 -18.94 1.92
CA GLU A 490 -20.24 -19.24 1.37
C GLU A 490 -20.77 -20.60 1.84
N HIS A 491 -19.90 -21.63 1.85
CA HIS A 491 -20.26 -22.96 2.33
C HIS A 491 -20.45 -22.99 3.85
N LYS A 492 -19.69 -22.18 4.60
CA LYS A 492 -19.94 -22.02 6.05
C LYS A 492 -21.34 -21.46 6.29
N ILE A 493 -21.72 -20.39 5.59
CA ILE A 493 -23.06 -19.78 5.71
C ILE A 493 -24.16 -20.78 5.32
N ALA A 494 -23.96 -21.54 4.24
CA ALA A 494 -24.92 -22.55 3.78
C ALA A 494 -25.17 -23.66 4.82
N VAL A 495 -24.16 -24.05 5.60
CA VAL A 495 -24.31 -25.04 6.69
C VAL A 495 -25.01 -24.43 7.92
N TYR A 496 -24.75 -23.17 8.25
CA TYR A 496 -25.35 -22.52 9.41
C TYR A 496 -26.80 -22.04 9.17
N LEU A 497 -27.18 -21.72 7.94
CA LEU A 497 -28.49 -21.15 7.61
C LEU A 497 -29.69 -22.04 8.03
N PRO A 498 -29.69 -23.38 7.81
CA PRO A 498 -30.79 -24.25 8.25
C PRO A 498 -30.89 -24.40 9.78
N LEU A 499 -29.75 -24.36 10.48
CA LEU A 499 -29.66 -24.48 11.94
C LEU A 499 -30.13 -23.20 12.66
N LEU A 500 -29.73 -22.05 12.13
CA LEU A 500 -29.94 -20.75 12.78
C LEU A 500 -31.19 -20.02 12.26
N GLY A 501 -31.58 -20.24 11.00
CA GLY A 501 -32.72 -19.57 10.36
C GLY A 501 -34.03 -19.62 11.15
N PRO A 502 -34.49 -20.78 11.64
CA PRO A 502 -35.72 -20.89 12.42
C PRO A 502 -35.70 -20.09 13.74
N VAL A 503 -34.51 -19.83 14.30
CA VAL A 503 -34.34 -19.05 15.53
C VAL A 503 -34.21 -17.55 15.23
N PHE A 504 -33.47 -17.16 14.19
CA PHE A 504 -33.26 -15.75 13.84
C PHE A 504 -34.51 -15.10 13.25
N VAL A 505 -35.31 -15.81 12.46
CA VAL A 505 -36.48 -15.23 11.79
C VAL A 505 -37.50 -14.65 12.80
N PRO A 506 -37.93 -15.37 13.85
CA PRO A 506 -38.81 -14.81 14.88
C PRO A 506 -38.18 -13.67 15.69
N LEU A 507 -36.87 -13.74 15.98
CA LEU A 507 -36.15 -12.71 16.74
C LEU A 507 -36.00 -11.40 15.96
N ILE A 508 -35.71 -11.48 14.66
CA ILE A 508 -35.65 -10.31 13.75
C ILE A 508 -37.05 -9.71 13.60
N MET A 509 -38.08 -10.52 13.41
CA MET A 509 -39.45 -10.03 13.31
C MET A 509 -39.91 -9.36 14.62
N GLY A 510 -39.52 -9.92 15.77
CA GLY A 510 -39.73 -9.32 17.09
C GLY A 510 -39.02 -7.96 17.24
N LEU A 511 -37.76 -7.87 16.81
CA LEU A 511 -36.99 -6.63 16.84
C LEU A 511 -37.58 -5.56 15.91
N ILE A 512 -37.94 -5.92 14.68
CA ILE A 512 -38.55 -4.99 13.71
C ILE A 512 -39.84 -4.40 14.27
N ASN A 513 -40.67 -5.22 14.92
CA ASN A 513 -41.93 -4.77 15.50
C ASN A 513 -41.70 -3.82 16.70
N GLU A 514 -40.72 -4.10 17.56
CA GLU A 514 -40.38 -3.20 18.68
C GLU A 514 -39.73 -1.90 18.18
N VAL A 515 -38.85 -1.95 17.19
CA VAL A 515 -38.24 -0.76 16.57
C VAL A 515 -39.30 0.09 15.87
N LYS A 516 -40.23 -0.51 15.11
CA LYS A 516 -41.36 0.23 14.51
C LYS A 516 -42.22 0.92 15.57
N LYS A 517 -42.43 0.27 16.72
CA LYS A 517 -43.16 0.83 17.85
C LYS A 517 -42.41 1.99 18.50
N LEU A 518 -41.11 1.85 18.76
CA LEU A 518 -40.25 2.93 19.27
C LEU A 518 -40.18 4.12 18.31
N ILE A 519 -40.10 3.87 17.00
CA ILE A 519 -40.15 4.92 15.97
C ILE A 519 -41.51 5.61 15.95
N LYS A 520 -42.61 4.88 16.13
CA LYS A 520 -43.96 5.45 16.20
C LYS A 520 -44.11 6.34 17.45
N GLU A 521 -43.64 5.86 18.60
CA GLU A 521 -43.62 6.62 19.86
C GLU A 521 -42.69 7.84 19.79
N ALA A 522 -41.53 7.73 19.14
CA ALA A 522 -40.60 8.82 18.92
C ALA A 522 -41.12 9.85 17.91
N LYS A 523 -41.79 9.42 16.83
CA LYS A 523 -42.47 10.31 15.87
C LYS A 523 -43.59 11.09 16.54
N GLN A 524 -44.33 10.47 17.45
CA GLN A 524 -45.40 11.11 18.20
C GLN A 524 -44.83 12.16 19.17
N LYS A 525 -43.79 11.79 19.94
CA LYS A 525 -43.03 12.75 20.79
C LYS A 525 -42.35 13.86 19.98
N ALA A 526 -41.91 13.59 18.76
CA ALA A 526 -41.31 14.57 17.85
C ALA A 526 -42.35 15.50 17.22
N LEU A 527 -43.57 15.03 16.97
CA LEU A 527 -44.71 15.86 16.60
C LEU A 527 -45.07 16.80 17.76
N ASP A 528 -45.18 16.26 18.98
CA ASP A 528 -45.46 17.06 20.18
C ASP A 528 -44.34 18.07 20.47
N ALA A 529 -43.08 17.72 20.16
CA ALA A 529 -41.93 18.63 20.27
C ALA A 529 -41.85 19.66 19.12
N ARG A 530 -42.37 19.35 17.93
CA ARG A 530 -42.47 20.30 16.81
C ARG A 530 -43.47 21.41 17.13
N THR A 531 -44.59 21.10 17.77
CA THR A 531 -45.58 22.08 18.22
C THR A 531 -45.05 22.99 19.35
N LYS A 532 -44.03 22.54 20.08
CA LYS A 532 -43.36 23.31 21.17
C LYS A 532 -42.15 24.14 20.71
N LYS A 533 -41.66 23.98 19.48
CA LYS A 533 -40.40 24.56 18.95
C LYS A 533 -40.61 25.62 17.85
N GLN A 534 -41.46 26.62 18.10
CA GLN A 534 -41.59 27.79 17.20
C GLN A 534 -40.68 28.98 17.60
N HIS A 535 -39.88 28.85 18.66
CA HIS A 535 -38.85 29.84 19.02
C HIS A 535 -37.52 29.47 18.34
N ILE A 536 -37.12 30.26 17.32
CA ILE A 536 -35.87 30.09 16.54
C ILE A 536 -34.61 30.34 17.38
N HIS A 537 -34.73 31.12 18.46
CA HIS A 537 -33.60 31.57 19.27
C HIS A 537 -33.79 31.20 20.74
N ASP A 538 -32.77 30.61 21.36
CA ASP A 538 -32.80 30.08 22.74
C ASP A 538 -32.22 31.03 23.80
N GLY A 539 -31.86 32.27 23.42
CA GLY A 539 -31.37 33.31 24.34
C GLY A 539 -29.88 33.21 24.68
N THR A 540 -29.13 32.36 23.97
CA THR A 540 -27.67 32.21 24.16
C THR A 540 -26.93 33.51 23.81
N ALA A 541 -26.02 33.95 24.69
CA ALA A 541 -25.16 35.11 24.42
C ALA A 541 -24.02 34.72 23.47
N LEU A 542 -23.88 35.45 22.37
CA LEU A 542 -22.81 35.27 21.38
C LEU A 542 -21.78 36.39 21.51
N ASP A 543 -20.51 36.01 21.41
CA ASP A 543 -19.37 36.91 21.33
C ASP A 543 -19.14 37.31 19.86
N CYS A 544 -19.20 38.62 19.58
CA CYS A 544 -19.22 39.16 18.22
C CYS A 544 -18.34 40.41 18.11
N ARG A 545 -17.72 40.61 16.94
CA ARG A 545 -16.92 41.78 16.59
C ARG A 545 -17.39 42.38 15.27
N VAL A 546 -17.40 43.71 15.19
CA VAL A 546 -17.74 44.46 13.97
C VAL A 546 -16.59 45.42 13.67
N TYR A 547 -16.05 45.32 12.46
CA TYR A 547 -14.95 46.13 11.96
C TYR A 547 -15.45 47.10 10.88
N HIS A 548 -15.10 48.37 11.05
CA HIS A 548 -15.51 49.43 10.14
C HIS A 548 -14.40 49.75 9.13
N PRO A 549 -14.73 49.88 7.82
CA PRO A 549 -13.73 50.20 6.81
C PRO A 549 -13.29 51.66 6.94
N ALA A 550 -12.06 51.98 6.49
CA ALA A 550 -11.56 53.35 6.48
C ALA A 550 -12.42 54.32 5.64
N SER A 551 -13.11 53.79 4.61
CA SER A 551 -14.08 54.52 3.79
C SER A 551 -15.32 55.01 4.56
N LEU A 552 -15.60 54.44 5.74
CA LEU A 552 -16.67 54.92 6.63
C LEU A 552 -16.30 56.21 7.35
N PHE A 553 -15.02 56.37 7.71
CA PHE A 553 -14.52 57.53 8.47
C PHE A 553 -14.17 58.71 7.56
N THR A 554 -13.68 58.43 6.34
CA THR A 554 -13.28 59.41 5.33
C THR A 554 -14.51 60.08 4.67
N GLY A 555 -15.07 61.08 5.35
CA GLY A 555 -16.06 61.97 4.73
C GLY A 555 -15.37 63.01 3.84
N ALA A 556 -15.71 63.03 2.54
CA ALA A 556 -15.54 64.12 1.55
C ALA A 556 -14.28 65.02 1.61
N ARG A 557 -13.14 64.55 2.15
CA ARG A 557 -11.93 65.37 2.35
C ARG A 557 -10.76 65.01 1.44
N SER A 558 -10.93 64.12 0.46
CA SER A 558 -9.86 63.72 -0.46
C SER A 558 -10.24 63.91 -1.93
N SER A 559 -10.60 65.14 -2.33
CA SER A 559 -10.61 65.51 -3.75
C SER A 559 -9.20 65.56 -4.38
N GLN A 560 -8.14 65.22 -3.64
CA GLN A 560 -6.79 65.02 -4.20
C GLN A 560 -6.39 63.55 -4.37
N HIS A 561 -7.07 62.59 -3.72
CA HIS A 561 -6.83 61.14 -3.87
C HIS A 561 -8.17 60.36 -3.80
N GLY A 562 -9.01 60.50 -4.83
CA GLY A 562 -10.02 59.54 -5.36
C GLY A 562 -10.80 58.55 -4.47
N ALA A 563 -10.88 58.67 -3.15
CA ALA A 563 -11.54 57.67 -2.31
C ALA A 563 -13.07 57.88 -2.28
N ALA A 564 -13.81 56.90 -2.83
CA ALA A 564 -15.27 56.91 -2.88
C ALA A 564 -15.92 56.66 -1.50
N PRO A 565 -17.13 57.20 -1.24
CA PRO A 565 -17.86 56.94 0.01
C PRO A 565 -18.25 55.47 0.15
N TRP A 566 -18.36 54.98 1.39
CA TRP A 566 -18.75 53.59 1.66
C TRP A 566 -20.13 53.26 1.08
N LYS A 567 -20.16 52.28 0.15
CA LYS A 567 -21.34 51.80 -0.59
C LYS A 567 -22.34 50.94 0.23
N ARG A 568 -22.28 50.96 1.56
CA ARG A 568 -23.08 50.11 2.48
C ARG A 568 -22.87 48.60 2.29
N HIS A 569 -21.74 48.20 1.72
CA HIS A 569 -21.33 46.81 1.59
C HIS A 569 -20.92 46.20 2.93
N ALA A 570 -21.40 44.99 3.23
CA ALA A 570 -21.07 44.30 4.47
C ALA A 570 -20.78 42.81 4.24
N ALA A 571 -19.97 42.22 5.13
CA ALA A 571 -19.61 40.81 5.11
C ALA A 571 -19.74 40.23 6.52
N VAL A 572 -20.20 38.97 6.62
CA VAL A 572 -20.21 38.18 7.85
C VAL A 572 -19.34 36.96 7.62
N PHE A 573 -18.37 36.71 8.47
CA PHE A 573 -17.44 35.59 8.28
C PHE A 573 -17.39 34.68 9.50
N ALA A 574 -17.79 33.42 9.30
CA ALA A 574 -17.84 32.38 10.31
C ALA A 574 -16.57 31.52 10.33
N HIS A 575 -16.15 31.17 11.55
CA HIS A 575 -14.90 30.47 11.84
C HIS A 575 -15.03 28.93 11.74
N PRO A 576 -13.89 28.17 11.78
CA PRO A 576 -13.90 26.71 11.67
C PRO A 576 -14.33 26.05 12.99
N TYR A 577 -14.28 24.73 13.08
CA TYR A 577 -14.95 23.98 14.16
C TYR A 577 -14.45 24.37 15.58
N ALA A 578 -15.37 24.88 16.41
CA ALA A 578 -15.08 25.40 17.75
C ALA A 578 -14.32 24.42 18.68
N PRO A 579 -14.69 23.12 18.78
CA PRO A 579 -14.00 22.18 19.66
C PRO A 579 -12.56 21.86 19.26
N LEU A 580 -12.18 22.16 18.01
CA LEU A 580 -10.80 22.04 17.52
C LEU A 580 -10.03 23.37 17.60
N GLY A 581 -10.48 24.29 18.46
CA GLY A 581 -9.84 25.59 18.68
C GLY A 581 -10.30 26.69 17.71
N GLY A 582 -11.27 26.42 16.84
CA GLY A 582 -11.81 27.43 15.93
C GLY A 582 -12.50 28.58 16.67
N SER A 583 -12.17 29.81 16.32
CA SER A 583 -12.80 31.03 16.82
C SER A 583 -12.67 32.13 15.78
N PHE A 584 -13.35 33.27 15.96
CA PHE A 584 -13.13 34.41 15.05
C PHE A 584 -11.68 34.94 15.05
N ASP A 585 -10.82 34.53 16.00
CA ASP A 585 -9.39 34.87 16.07
C ASP A 585 -8.52 33.88 15.26
N ASP A 586 -9.14 33.00 14.47
CA ASP A 586 -8.46 32.10 13.56
C ASP A 586 -7.65 32.89 12.51
N GLY A 587 -6.39 32.49 12.31
CA GLY A 587 -5.47 33.24 11.44
C GLY A 587 -5.93 33.36 9.99
N LEU A 588 -6.61 32.34 9.46
CA LEU A 588 -7.14 32.41 8.09
C LEU A 588 -8.37 33.31 8.01
N VAL A 589 -9.23 33.23 9.04
CA VAL A 589 -10.38 34.14 9.18
C VAL A 589 -9.90 35.59 9.23
N ASP A 590 -8.91 35.91 10.06
CA ASP A 590 -8.33 37.26 10.19
C ASP A 590 -7.70 37.77 8.88
N ILE A 591 -6.90 36.93 8.20
CA ILE A 591 -6.26 37.32 6.95
C ILE A 591 -7.31 37.64 5.87
N VAL A 592 -8.29 36.76 5.64
CA VAL A 592 -9.35 36.97 4.63
C VAL A 592 -10.27 38.13 5.05
N ALA A 593 -10.62 38.23 6.34
CA ALA A 593 -11.34 39.34 6.94
C ALA A 593 -10.68 40.69 6.62
N SER A 594 -9.36 40.77 6.84
CA SER A 594 -8.59 41.99 6.61
C SER A 594 -8.61 42.41 5.13
N GLN A 595 -8.61 41.46 4.20
CA GLN A 595 -8.73 41.75 2.77
C GLN A 595 -10.11 42.31 2.41
N LEU A 596 -11.19 41.71 2.93
CA LEU A 596 -12.55 42.21 2.73
C LEU A 596 -12.71 43.63 3.30
N LEU A 597 -12.14 43.89 4.48
CA LEU A 597 -12.14 45.21 5.12
C LEU A 597 -11.37 46.24 4.28
N ARG A 598 -10.20 45.88 3.73
CA ARG A 598 -9.40 46.73 2.82
C ARG A 598 -10.14 47.06 1.53
N LYS A 599 -10.96 46.13 1.01
CA LYS A 599 -11.83 46.37 -0.15
C LYS A 599 -13.02 47.28 0.16
N GLY A 600 -13.27 47.59 1.43
CA GLY A 600 -14.31 48.53 1.85
C GLY A 600 -15.61 47.88 2.32
N TYR A 601 -15.61 46.57 2.61
CA TYR A 601 -16.73 45.91 3.29
C TYR A 601 -16.70 46.21 4.79
N LEU A 602 -17.88 46.44 5.38
CA LEU A 602 -18.06 46.40 6.83
C LEU A 602 -18.13 44.95 7.27
N LEU A 603 -17.18 44.52 8.10
CA LEU A 603 -17.00 43.11 8.43
C LEU A 603 -17.55 42.79 9.82
N GLY A 604 -18.35 41.73 9.92
CA GLY A 604 -18.72 41.10 11.19
C GLY A 604 -18.10 39.72 11.33
N THR A 605 -17.49 39.44 12.46
CA THR A 605 -17.08 38.08 12.86
C THR A 605 -17.71 37.72 14.20
N PHE A 606 -18.02 36.45 14.43
CA PHE A 606 -18.70 36.01 15.65
C PHE A 606 -18.28 34.60 16.01
N ASN A 607 -18.32 34.27 17.30
CA ASN A 607 -18.08 32.92 17.80
C ASN A 607 -19.40 32.15 17.87
N PHE A 608 -19.45 30.95 17.28
CA PHE A 608 -20.55 30.02 17.50
C PHE A 608 -20.64 29.64 18.99
N ARG A 609 -21.81 29.18 19.44
CA ARG A 609 -21.97 28.65 20.80
C ARG A 609 -20.87 27.64 21.16
N GLY A 610 -20.25 27.81 22.32
CA GLY A 610 -19.13 26.97 22.78
C GLY A 610 -17.75 27.32 22.21
N ALA A 611 -17.59 28.42 21.45
CA ALA A 611 -16.29 29.02 21.10
C ALA A 611 -16.07 30.36 21.82
N GLY A 612 -14.81 30.64 22.19
CA GLY A 612 -14.42 31.89 22.84
C GLY A 612 -15.26 32.22 24.06
N GLN A 613 -15.88 33.40 24.09
CA GLN A 613 -16.78 33.83 25.16
C GLN A 613 -18.27 33.57 24.86
N SER A 614 -18.61 32.93 23.73
CA SER A 614 -19.98 32.56 23.42
C SER A 614 -20.48 31.48 24.37
N GLY A 615 -21.67 31.69 24.93
CA GLY A 615 -22.31 30.73 25.83
C GLY A 615 -22.73 29.42 25.13
N GLY A 616 -23.22 28.47 25.92
CA GLY A 616 -23.70 27.18 25.40
C GLY A 616 -22.59 26.19 25.05
N ARG A 617 -22.93 25.16 24.27
CA ARG A 617 -22.02 24.10 23.81
C ARG A 617 -22.34 23.76 22.37
N THR A 618 -21.32 23.35 21.64
CA THR A 618 -21.43 22.92 20.23
C THR A 618 -22.30 21.66 20.10
N SER A 619 -23.24 21.68 19.19
CA SER A 619 -24.17 20.61 18.84
C SER A 619 -23.62 19.73 17.74
N TRP A 620 -23.91 18.43 17.85
CA TRP A 620 -23.65 17.47 16.77
C TRP A 620 -24.57 17.66 15.55
N THR A 621 -25.69 18.36 15.70
CA THR A 621 -26.69 18.55 14.63
C THR A 621 -26.46 19.79 13.77
N ALA A 622 -25.54 20.69 14.14
CA ALA A 622 -25.26 21.97 13.48
C ALA A 622 -26.45 22.98 13.42
N LYS A 623 -27.67 22.55 13.77
CA LYS A 623 -28.87 23.40 13.75
C LYS A 623 -28.77 24.61 14.70
N PRO A 624 -28.32 24.46 15.96
CA PRO A 624 -28.20 25.61 16.85
C PRO A 624 -27.12 26.60 16.39
N GLU A 625 -26.01 26.12 15.82
CA GLU A 625 -24.95 26.96 15.23
C GLU A 625 -25.44 27.71 13.98
N ARG A 626 -26.28 27.06 13.17
CA ARG A 626 -26.97 27.72 12.07
C ARG A 626 -27.84 28.86 12.60
N ASP A 627 -28.64 28.61 13.63
CA ASP A 627 -29.51 29.63 14.22
C ASP A 627 -28.70 30.79 14.88
N ASP A 628 -27.48 30.52 15.37
CA ASP A 628 -26.53 31.55 15.82
C ASP A 628 -26.07 32.45 14.66
N TYR A 629 -25.71 31.85 13.52
CA TYR A 629 -25.33 32.59 12.30
C TYR A 629 -26.50 33.49 11.85
N ILE A 630 -27.72 32.96 11.80
CA ILE A 630 -28.93 33.71 11.44
C ILE A 630 -29.12 34.94 12.34
N SER A 631 -28.91 34.76 13.65
CA SER A 631 -29.01 35.82 14.65
C SER A 631 -28.06 36.98 14.34
N PHE A 632 -26.81 36.67 13.99
CA PHE A 632 -25.81 37.68 13.69
C PHE A 632 -25.99 38.32 12.31
N VAL A 633 -26.47 37.58 11.30
CA VAL A 633 -26.86 38.14 9.99
C VAL A 633 -28.02 39.14 10.15
N GLY A 634 -29.02 38.80 10.95
CA GLY A 634 -30.12 39.72 11.28
C GLY A 634 -29.61 40.99 11.96
N PHE A 635 -28.72 40.85 12.95
CA PHE A 635 -28.05 42.00 13.59
C PHE A 635 -27.33 42.88 12.56
N MET A 636 -26.49 42.28 11.71
CA MET A 636 -25.67 43.01 10.74
C MET A 636 -26.51 43.74 9.68
N ALA A 637 -27.58 43.11 9.17
CA ALA A 637 -28.46 43.74 8.19
C ALA A 637 -29.15 44.99 8.74
N HIS A 638 -29.65 44.93 9.98
CA HIS A 638 -30.27 46.09 10.64
C HIS A 638 -29.25 47.15 11.07
N TYR A 639 -28.07 46.72 11.53
CA TYR A 639 -26.96 47.62 11.89
C TYR A 639 -26.51 48.47 10.70
N VAL A 640 -26.23 47.83 9.56
CA VAL A 640 -25.80 48.50 8.31
C VAL A 640 -26.88 49.41 7.73
N HIS A 641 -28.15 49.01 7.84
CA HIS A 641 -29.27 49.83 7.38
C HIS A 641 -29.36 51.15 8.16
N ARG A 642 -29.23 51.11 9.49
CA ARG A 642 -29.30 52.30 10.37
C ARG A 642 -28.02 53.13 10.42
N LEU A 643 -26.86 52.55 10.09
CA LEU A 643 -25.59 53.27 10.11
C LEU A 643 -25.57 54.37 9.04
N VAL A 644 -25.34 55.63 9.44
CA VAL A 644 -25.35 56.78 8.54
C VAL A 644 -23.96 57.00 7.94
N SER A 645 -23.81 56.70 6.64
CA SER A 645 -22.62 57.08 5.84
C SER A 645 -22.81 58.51 5.33
N SER A 646 -21.83 59.40 5.53
CA SER A 646 -21.93 60.79 5.06
C SER A 646 -21.94 60.86 3.54
N GLY A 647 -23.01 61.42 2.97
CA GLY A 647 -23.10 61.71 1.53
C GLY A 647 -24.52 61.93 0.99
N VAL A 648 -25.58 61.50 1.69
CA VAL A 648 -26.96 61.75 1.25
C VAL A 648 -27.56 62.86 2.10
N THR A 649 -27.39 64.11 1.66
CA THR A 649 -28.38 65.14 1.98
C THR A 649 -29.69 64.70 1.34
N GLU A 650 -30.78 64.77 2.09
CA GLU A 650 -32.12 64.22 1.79
C GLU A 650 -32.82 64.82 0.55
N GLN A 651 -32.09 65.40 -0.42
CA GLN A 651 -32.62 66.17 -1.54
C GLN A 651 -31.86 65.98 -2.87
N GLN A 652 -31.45 64.75 -3.23
CA GLN A 652 -31.07 64.45 -4.63
C GLN A 652 -32.00 63.39 -5.24
N PRO A 653 -32.61 63.67 -6.41
CA PRO A 653 -33.53 62.75 -7.06
C PRO A 653 -32.78 61.53 -7.60
N ALA A 654 -33.46 60.40 -7.56
CA ALA A 654 -33.00 59.08 -7.96
C ALA A 654 -32.32 59.06 -9.34
N SER A 655 -30.99 58.93 -9.35
CA SER A 655 -30.26 58.42 -10.49
C SER A 655 -29.13 57.51 -10.01
N VAL A 656 -29.24 56.23 -10.38
CA VAL A 656 -28.38 55.07 -10.09
C VAL A 656 -28.60 54.43 -8.71
N SER A 657 -29.51 53.45 -8.66
CA SER A 657 -29.87 52.64 -7.50
C SER A 657 -28.78 51.61 -7.16
N HIS A 658 -27.81 51.97 -6.32
CA HIS A 658 -26.82 51.01 -5.84
C HIS A 658 -27.43 50.09 -4.76
N ARG A 659 -27.62 48.80 -5.05
CA ARG A 659 -28.12 47.82 -4.07
C ARG A 659 -26.95 47.31 -3.19
N PRO A 660 -27.00 47.45 -1.86
CA PRO A 660 -25.92 47.00 -0.99
C PRO A 660 -25.79 45.47 -1.04
N VAL A 661 -24.57 44.95 -1.15
CA VAL A 661 -24.25 43.51 -1.03
C VAL A 661 -23.99 43.11 0.42
N LEU A 662 -24.55 41.97 0.83
CA LEU A 662 -24.27 41.28 2.08
C LEU A 662 -23.61 39.92 1.77
N LEU A 663 -22.30 39.83 2.02
CA LEU A 663 -21.50 38.63 1.80
C LEU A 663 -21.52 37.73 3.04
N MET A 664 -22.14 36.55 2.93
CA MET A 664 -22.11 35.52 3.99
C MET A 664 -20.99 34.53 3.69
N ALA A 665 -19.97 34.54 4.52
CA ALA A 665 -18.74 33.77 4.34
C ALA A 665 -18.54 32.74 5.46
N GLY A 666 -17.81 31.68 5.17
CA GLY A 666 -17.40 30.70 6.17
C GLY A 666 -16.15 29.91 5.76
N TYR A 667 -15.36 29.51 6.77
CA TYR A 667 -14.21 28.62 6.62
C TYR A 667 -14.51 27.25 7.25
N SER A 668 -14.23 26.16 6.53
CA SER A 668 -14.39 24.78 7.02
C SER A 668 -15.79 24.51 7.57
N TYR A 669 -15.93 24.27 8.88
CA TYR A 669 -17.21 24.13 9.55
C TYR A 669 -18.13 25.36 9.35
N GLY A 670 -17.59 26.58 9.41
CA GLY A 670 -18.34 27.80 9.12
C GLY A 670 -18.86 27.84 7.67
N ALA A 671 -18.09 27.31 6.72
CA ALA A 671 -18.54 27.17 5.33
C ALA A 671 -19.69 26.17 5.21
N MET A 672 -19.62 25.06 5.94
CA MET A 672 -20.71 24.07 6.02
C MET A 672 -21.98 24.65 6.65
N ILE A 673 -21.87 25.48 7.70
CA ILE A 673 -23.04 26.18 8.24
C ILE A 673 -23.62 27.16 7.20
N THR A 674 -22.75 27.87 6.48
CA THR A 674 -23.14 28.84 5.44
C THR A 674 -23.94 28.18 4.31
N THR A 675 -23.58 26.95 3.90
CA THR A 675 -24.35 26.21 2.89
C THR A 675 -25.73 25.79 3.38
N GLN A 676 -25.91 25.61 4.69
CA GLN A 676 -27.18 25.21 5.32
C GLN A 676 -28.11 26.38 5.70
N LEU A 677 -27.66 27.63 5.54
CA LEU A 677 -28.50 28.79 5.77
C LEU A 677 -29.65 28.84 4.77
N PRO A 678 -30.89 29.17 5.17
CA PRO A 678 -31.95 29.45 4.21
C PRO A 678 -31.67 30.72 3.40
N PRO A 679 -32.45 30.97 2.33
CA PRO A 679 -32.39 32.21 1.54
C PRO A 679 -32.51 33.47 2.41
N LEU A 680 -31.80 34.56 2.05
CA LEU A 680 -31.71 35.77 2.88
C LEU A 680 -33.07 36.43 3.17
N ASN A 681 -34.03 36.34 2.25
CA ASN A 681 -35.39 36.82 2.46
C ASN A 681 -36.08 36.09 3.61
N GLU A 682 -36.02 34.75 3.63
CA GLU A 682 -36.61 33.92 4.70
C GLU A 682 -35.92 34.16 6.05
N LEU A 683 -34.61 34.39 6.03
CA LEU A 683 -33.84 34.76 7.23
C LEU A 683 -34.36 36.05 7.86
N LEU A 684 -34.54 37.10 7.05
CA LEU A 684 -34.90 38.44 7.52
C LEU A 684 -36.39 38.59 7.83
N GLU A 685 -37.27 37.72 7.32
CA GLU A 685 -38.70 37.69 7.69
C GLU A 685 -38.90 37.62 9.21
N SER A 686 -38.07 36.84 9.91
CA SER A 686 -38.12 36.70 11.37
C SER A 686 -37.77 37.99 12.13
N PHE A 687 -37.07 38.94 11.49
CA PHE A 687 -36.67 40.23 12.07
C PHE A 687 -37.49 41.42 11.57
N ALA A 688 -38.35 41.21 10.55
CA ALA A 688 -39.17 42.27 9.96
C ALA A 688 -40.19 42.82 10.97
N SER A 689 -40.94 41.96 11.66
CA SER A 689 -41.91 42.34 12.69
C SER A 689 -41.94 41.33 13.87
N PRO A 690 -40.85 41.20 14.64
CA PRO A 690 -40.76 40.23 15.72
C PRO A 690 -41.64 40.62 16.91
N ASP A 691 -42.07 39.63 17.69
CA ASP A 691 -42.82 39.88 18.93
C ASP A 691 -41.91 40.62 19.92
N SER A 692 -42.43 41.66 20.59
CA SER A 692 -41.63 42.58 21.41
C SER A 692 -40.84 41.93 22.55
N GLY A 693 -41.24 40.74 23.02
CA GLY A 693 -40.52 39.93 24.03
C GLY A 693 -39.63 38.82 23.46
N SER A 694 -39.57 38.66 22.14
CA SER A 694 -38.77 37.63 21.50
C SER A 694 -37.28 38.00 21.43
N ASN A 695 -36.43 37.00 21.36
CA ASN A 695 -34.98 37.20 21.16
C ASN A 695 -34.67 37.91 19.82
N ALA A 696 -35.47 37.69 18.77
CA ALA A 696 -35.33 38.40 17.49
C ALA A 696 -35.57 39.91 17.63
N ALA A 697 -36.54 40.33 18.46
CA ALA A 697 -36.77 41.73 18.80
C ALA A 697 -35.57 42.34 19.54
N GLN A 698 -34.99 41.62 20.50
CA GLN A 698 -33.81 42.09 21.24
C GLN A 698 -32.60 42.26 20.33
N ILE A 699 -32.35 41.31 19.42
CA ILE A 699 -31.27 41.41 18.43
C ILE A 699 -31.44 42.66 17.56
N ARG A 700 -32.66 42.91 17.06
CA ARG A 700 -32.97 44.07 16.23
C ARG A 700 -32.74 45.39 16.99
N LEU A 701 -33.30 45.52 18.19
CA LEU A 701 -33.14 46.72 19.02
C LEU A 701 -31.68 46.98 19.41
N ARG A 702 -30.89 45.93 19.66
CA ARG A 702 -29.44 46.05 19.89
C ARG A 702 -28.71 46.57 18.65
N ALA A 703 -29.03 46.04 17.47
CA ALA A 703 -28.45 46.50 16.21
C ALA A 703 -28.71 47.99 15.97
N GLU A 704 -29.96 48.44 16.17
CA GLU A 704 -30.34 49.85 16.02
C GLU A 704 -29.62 50.75 17.04
N SER A 705 -29.64 50.38 18.32
CA SER A 705 -28.96 51.14 19.38
C SER A 705 -27.45 51.27 19.16
N TRP A 706 -26.79 50.21 18.70
CA TRP A 706 -25.35 50.23 18.42
C TRP A 706 -25.03 51.06 17.17
N ALA A 707 -25.87 51.00 16.13
CA ALA A 707 -25.69 51.81 14.92
C ALA A 707 -25.83 53.31 15.22
N GLU A 708 -26.77 53.68 16.10
CA GLU A 708 -26.95 55.07 16.56
C GLU A 708 -25.73 55.56 17.34
N LYS A 709 -25.26 54.79 18.33
CA LYS A 709 -24.04 55.11 19.09
C LYS A 709 -22.83 55.30 18.18
N GLN A 710 -22.64 54.41 17.21
CA GLN A 710 -21.54 54.52 16.26
C GLN A 710 -21.70 55.73 15.34
N SER A 711 -22.91 56.01 14.86
CA SER A 711 -23.18 57.18 14.03
C SER A 711 -22.90 58.49 14.77
N GLN A 712 -23.24 58.57 16.06
CA GLN A 712 -22.89 59.70 16.93
C GLN A 712 -21.37 59.83 17.10
N ALA A 713 -20.67 58.74 17.42
CA ALA A 713 -19.21 58.74 17.55
C ALA A 713 -18.50 59.18 16.25
N LEU A 714 -19.03 58.77 15.09
CA LEU A 714 -18.54 59.20 13.77
C LEU A 714 -18.76 60.70 13.52
N GLN A 715 -19.86 61.27 14.00
CA GLN A 715 -20.14 62.71 13.92
C GLN A 715 -19.20 63.51 14.83
N GLU A 716 -18.98 63.05 16.07
CA GLU A 716 -18.07 63.67 17.05
C GLU A 716 -16.59 63.65 16.59
N ALA A 717 -16.13 62.51 16.06
CA ALA A 717 -14.78 62.38 15.51
C ALA A 717 -14.52 63.29 14.30
N ARG A 718 -15.57 63.72 13.60
CA ARG A 718 -15.49 64.66 12.48
C ARG A 718 -15.55 66.12 12.93
N GLY A 719 -16.36 66.44 13.96
CA GLY A 719 -16.46 67.79 14.52
C GLY A 719 -15.15 68.32 15.13
N THR A 720 -14.27 67.43 15.59
CA THR A 720 -12.97 67.77 16.20
C THR A 720 -11.87 68.13 15.18
N THR A 721 -12.05 67.89 13.87
CA THR A 721 -11.07 68.19 12.81
C THR A 721 -11.43 69.41 11.93
N THR A 722 -12.43 70.19 12.33
CA THR A 722 -12.72 71.54 11.81
C THR A 722 -12.54 72.53 12.96
N GLY A 723 -11.36 73.16 13.04
CA GLY A 723 -11.09 74.20 14.02
C GLY A 723 -11.99 75.42 13.78
N GLY A 724 -12.73 75.79 14.83
CA GLY A 724 -13.58 76.98 14.86
C GLY A 724 -14.51 76.93 16.06
N GLN A 725 -14.22 77.76 17.06
CA GLN A 725 -14.96 77.89 18.32
C GLN A 725 -16.47 77.93 18.14
N GLN A 726 -17.20 77.07 18.83
CA GLN A 726 -18.44 77.44 19.51
C GLN A 726 -18.68 76.58 20.74
N LYS A 727 -18.83 77.27 21.87
CA LYS A 727 -19.06 76.76 23.21
C LYS A 727 -20.39 75.99 23.29
N ALA A 728 -20.30 74.81 23.88
CA ALA A 728 -21.24 74.15 24.79
C ALA A 728 -22.75 74.40 24.57
N HIS A 729 -23.45 73.33 24.17
CA HIS A 729 -24.72 72.99 24.80
C HIS A 729 -24.69 71.52 25.23
N GLU A 730 -24.26 71.32 26.47
CA GLU A 730 -24.40 70.08 27.19
C GLU A 730 -25.90 69.88 27.46
N THR A 731 -26.58 69.24 26.51
CA THR A 731 -27.93 68.74 26.70
C THR A 731 -27.78 67.26 26.98
N THR A 732 -27.85 66.90 28.26
CA THR A 732 -28.03 65.53 28.72
C THR A 732 -29.38 65.02 28.20
N SER A 733 -29.41 64.59 26.93
CA SER A 733 -30.46 63.71 26.45
C SER A 733 -30.22 62.37 27.13
N LYS A 734 -30.91 62.15 28.26
CA LYS A 734 -31.17 60.80 28.76
C LYS A 734 -31.66 60.00 27.57
N SER A 735 -30.80 59.13 27.03
CA SER A 735 -31.19 58.19 25.99
C SER A 735 -32.37 57.42 26.58
N ALA A 736 -33.55 57.64 26.03
CA ALA A 736 -34.68 56.79 26.31
C ALA A 736 -34.22 55.37 25.94
N SER A 737 -34.06 54.52 26.96
CA SER A 737 -34.11 53.08 26.76
C SER A 737 -35.30 52.81 25.84
N PRO A 738 -35.16 52.02 24.76
CA PRO A 738 -36.32 51.72 23.93
C PRO A 738 -37.36 51.07 24.85
N GLN A 739 -38.43 51.80 25.17
CA GLN A 739 -39.56 51.25 25.91
C GLN A 739 -40.24 50.28 24.96
N VAL A 740 -39.97 49.00 25.21
CA VAL A 740 -40.65 47.88 24.58
C VAL A 740 -42.15 48.05 24.86
N PRO A 741 -43.03 48.14 23.85
CA PRO A 741 -44.46 48.13 24.08
C PRO A 741 -44.82 46.79 24.75
N ALA A 742 -45.42 46.85 25.93
CA ALA A 742 -45.62 45.68 26.80
C ALA A 742 -46.62 44.63 26.27
N ASN A 743 -47.17 44.80 25.05
CA ASN A 743 -47.84 43.74 24.29
C ASN A 743 -48.04 44.22 22.84
N GLY A 744 -47.24 43.70 21.91
CA GLY A 744 -47.37 43.97 20.47
C GLY A 744 -46.19 43.44 19.66
N LYS A 745 -46.35 43.35 18.32
CA LYS A 745 -45.22 43.14 17.40
C LYS A 745 -44.48 44.45 17.18
N LEU A 746 -43.17 44.39 17.08
CA LEU A 746 -42.36 45.52 16.65
C LEU A 746 -42.75 45.92 15.22
N SER A 747 -42.93 47.21 14.95
CA SER A 747 -43.28 47.69 13.61
C SER A 747 -42.14 47.41 12.61
N PRO A 748 -42.46 47.13 11.33
CA PRO A 748 -41.47 47.06 10.27
C PRO A 748 -40.65 48.35 10.16
N VAL A 749 -39.36 48.22 9.81
CA VAL A 749 -38.46 49.37 9.63
C VAL A 749 -38.75 50.02 8.29
N ASN A 750 -39.16 51.30 8.30
CA ASN A 750 -39.45 52.06 7.09
C ASN A 750 -38.18 52.24 6.23
N GLY A 751 -38.28 51.96 4.93
CA GLY A 751 -37.16 52.11 3.99
C GLY A 751 -36.10 50.99 4.06
N PHE A 752 -36.36 49.89 4.78
CA PHE A 752 -35.42 48.77 4.85
C PHE A 752 -35.18 48.15 3.47
N THR A 753 -33.94 48.27 2.99
CA THR A 753 -33.52 47.72 1.70
C THR A 753 -32.86 46.37 1.92
N ILE A 754 -33.45 45.30 1.37
CA ILE A 754 -32.88 43.94 1.47
C ILE A 754 -31.60 43.88 0.62
N PRO A 755 -30.43 43.66 1.24
CA PRO A 755 -29.17 43.62 0.51
C PRO A 755 -29.14 42.44 -0.46
N GLN A 756 -28.37 42.57 -1.54
CA GLN A 756 -28.09 41.46 -2.45
C GLN A 756 -27.23 40.43 -1.71
N PRO A 757 -27.69 39.18 -1.53
CA PRO A 757 -26.89 38.15 -0.90
C PRO A 757 -25.76 37.70 -1.83
N ALA A 758 -24.58 37.46 -1.27
CA ALA A 758 -23.48 36.75 -1.91
C ALA A 758 -22.87 35.76 -0.91
N TYR A 759 -22.17 34.74 -1.40
CA TYR A 759 -21.62 33.68 -0.55
C TYR A 759 -20.15 33.38 -0.84
N LEU A 760 -19.34 33.23 0.20
CA LEU A 760 -17.94 32.82 0.10
C LEU A 760 -17.68 31.58 0.96
N LEU A 761 -17.21 30.50 0.34
CA LEU A 761 -16.99 29.22 1.00
C LEU A 761 -15.52 28.83 0.87
N VAL A 762 -14.78 28.86 1.97
CA VAL A 762 -13.38 28.41 2.00
C VAL A 762 -13.32 27.02 2.62
N SER A 763 -12.79 26.05 1.87
CA SER A 763 -12.70 24.63 2.25
C SER A 763 -14.03 24.03 2.76
N PRO A 764 -15.13 24.04 1.98
CA PRO A 764 -16.43 23.58 2.44
C PRO A 764 -16.46 22.07 2.73
N LEU A 765 -17.00 21.68 3.89
CA LEU A 765 -17.14 20.27 4.26
C LEU A 765 -18.35 19.61 3.56
N GLN A 766 -18.11 18.77 2.53
CA GLN A 766 -19.15 18.05 1.77
C GLN A 766 -19.06 16.52 2.00
N GLY A 767 -20.06 15.87 2.61
CA GLY A 767 -20.04 14.40 2.80
C GLY A 767 -20.82 13.84 4.00
N LEU A 768 -20.39 12.70 4.58
CA LEU A 768 -21.15 11.96 5.61
C LEU A 768 -21.53 12.81 6.84
N VAL A 769 -20.75 13.86 7.14
CA VAL A 769 -21.00 14.81 8.23
C VAL A 769 -22.23 15.69 7.96
N THR A 770 -22.52 16.04 6.69
CA THR A 770 -23.77 16.74 6.32
C THR A 770 -24.99 15.82 6.37
N HIS A 771 -24.83 14.51 6.11
CA HIS A 771 -25.92 13.51 6.20
C HIS A 771 -26.28 13.09 7.64
N LEU A 772 -25.30 13.06 8.54
CA LEU A 772 -25.53 12.83 9.97
C LEU A 772 -26.22 14.04 10.64
N ALA A 773 -25.91 15.26 10.20
CA ALA A 773 -26.57 16.49 10.65
C ALA A 773 -28.00 16.65 10.11
N THR A 774 -28.30 16.13 8.92
CA THR A 774 -29.65 16.17 8.29
C THR A 774 -30.52 14.94 8.60
N MET A 775 -30.02 13.95 9.36
CA MET A 775 -30.75 12.73 9.77
C MET A 775 -31.44 11.99 8.60
N SER A 776 -30.78 11.85 7.44
CA SER A 776 -31.25 10.98 6.36
C SER A 776 -30.52 9.63 6.36
N LEU A 777 -30.77 8.79 7.36
CA LEU A 777 -30.24 7.42 7.41
C LEU A 777 -31.20 6.47 6.66
N VAL A 778 -31.01 6.35 5.34
CA VAL A 778 -31.48 5.18 4.57
C VAL A 778 -30.32 4.70 3.68
N PRO A 779 -29.90 3.42 3.76
CA PRO A 779 -28.88 2.86 2.88
C PRO A 779 -29.38 2.83 1.43
N SER A 780 -28.55 3.29 0.50
CA SER A 780 -28.85 3.49 -0.92
C SER A 780 -28.92 2.21 -1.77
N VAL A 781 -29.40 1.09 -1.21
CA VAL A 781 -29.45 -0.20 -1.94
C VAL A 781 -30.88 -0.55 -2.43
N PHE A 782 -31.91 0.15 -1.97
CA PHE A 782 -33.31 -0.12 -2.35
C PHE A 782 -34.16 1.14 -2.66
N ALA A 783 -33.58 2.16 -3.29
CA ALA A 783 -34.37 3.30 -3.80
C ALA A 783 -34.31 3.34 -5.34
N ARG A 784 -35.43 2.94 -5.97
CA ARG A 784 -35.69 3.23 -7.38
C ARG A 784 -35.62 4.74 -7.61
N ARG A 785 -35.02 5.13 -8.74
CA ARG A 785 -34.89 6.48 -9.30
C ARG A 785 -36.05 7.41 -8.91
N SER A 786 -35.81 8.24 -7.92
CA SER A 786 -36.47 9.54 -7.72
C SER A 786 -35.38 10.53 -7.35
N PRO A 787 -35.30 11.72 -7.98
CA PRO A 787 -34.30 12.72 -7.62
C PRO A 787 -34.51 13.16 -6.17
N PRO A 788 -33.45 13.52 -5.43
CA PRO A 788 -33.58 14.03 -4.07
C PRO A 788 -34.42 15.32 -4.09
N PRO A 789 -35.22 15.59 -3.03
CA PRO A 789 -36.00 16.81 -2.95
C PRO A 789 -35.08 18.03 -3.04
N GLU A 790 -35.43 18.99 -3.90
CA GLU A 790 -34.69 20.24 -4.09
C GLU A 790 -34.57 20.99 -2.76
N ASP A 791 -33.38 20.93 -2.15
CA ASP A 791 -33.10 21.59 -0.87
C ASP A 791 -32.92 23.09 -1.12
N GLY A 792 -33.87 23.91 -0.66
CA GLY A 792 -33.90 25.36 -0.91
C GLY A 792 -32.63 26.11 -0.48
N ALA A 793 -31.82 25.50 0.41
CA ALA A 793 -30.52 26.00 0.85
C ALA A 793 -29.41 25.89 -0.22
N GLU A 794 -29.39 24.87 -1.09
CA GLU A 794 -28.41 24.81 -2.19
C GLU A 794 -28.83 25.72 -3.36
N THR A 795 -30.14 25.82 -3.62
CA THR A 795 -30.70 26.67 -4.69
C THR A 795 -30.29 28.14 -4.52
N LYS A 796 -30.15 28.63 -3.29
CA LYS A 796 -29.69 30.01 -3.04
C LYS A 796 -28.25 30.26 -3.49
N LEU A 797 -27.39 29.23 -3.45
CA LEU A 797 -25.97 29.34 -3.82
C LEU A 797 -25.82 29.41 -5.34
N VAL A 798 -26.74 28.76 -6.06
CA VAL A 798 -26.80 28.80 -7.53
C VAL A 798 -27.39 30.13 -8.02
N ARG A 799 -28.43 30.65 -7.37
CA ARG A 799 -29.13 31.87 -7.80
C ARG A 799 -28.40 33.17 -7.50
N ASN A 800 -27.44 33.16 -6.57
CA ASN A 800 -26.72 34.34 -6.12
C ASN A 800 -25.21 34.16 -6.33
N PRO A 801 -24.43 35.25 -6.43
CA PRO A 801 -22.99 35.15 -6.61
C PRO A 801 -22.35 34.34 -5.48
N THR A 802 -21.73 33.22 -5.84
CA THR A 802 -21.12 32.31 -4.86
C THR A 802 -19.75 31.87 -5.34
N LEU A 803 -18.73 32.02 -4.48
CA LEU A 803 -17.40 31.48 -4.69
C LEU A 803 -17.12 30.37 -3.66
N ALA A 804 -16.75 29.19 -4.15
CA ALA A 804 -16.20 28.11 -3.33
C ALA A 804 -14.74 27.85 -3.70
N VAL A 805 -13.82 27.95 -2.73
CA VAL A 805 -12.39 27.69 -2.93
C VAL A 805 -11.97 26.48 -2.10
N PHE A 806 -11.31 25.50 -2.71
CA PHE A 806 -10.85 24.28 -2.05
C PHE A 806 -9.55 23.76 -2.67
N GLY A 807 -8.84 22.92 -1.92
CA GLY A 807 -7.60 22.29 -2.36
C GLY A 807 -7.78 20.84 -2.77
N ASP A 808 -6.88 20.33 -3.62
CA ASP A 808 -6.85 18.92 -4.01
C ASP A 808 -6.20 18.01 -2.94
N GLY A 809 -5.42 18.58 -2.03
CA GLY A 809 -4.80 17.94 -0.88
C GLY A 809 -5.63 18.00 0.42
N ASP A 810 -6.92 18.33 0.35
CA ASP A 810 -7.78 18.41 1.55
C ASP A 810 -7.94 17.03 2.22
N ILE A 811 -7.44 16.91 3.46
CA ILE A 811 -7.47 15.68 4.25
C ILE A 811 -8.85 15.35 4.84
N PHE A 812 -9.75 16.32 4.95
CA PHE A 812 -11.06 16.15 5.58
C PHE A 812 -12.15 15.79 4.57
N VAL A 813 -12.04 16.28 3.33
CA VAL A 813 -13.01 16.00 2.27
C VAL A 813 -12.29 15.47 1.04
N PRO A 814 -12.59 14.23 0.60
CA PRO A 814 -12.04 13.72 -0.64
C PRO A 814 -12.36 14.66 -1.82
N VAL A 815 -11.32 15.12 -2.53
CA VAL A 815 -11.44 16.09 -3.64
C VAL A 815 -12.46 15.66 -4.70
N GLY A 816 -12.58 14.35 -4.97
CA GLY A 816 -13.58 13.83 -5.92
C GLY A 816 -15.03 14.18 -5.54
N LYS A 817 -15.36 14.28 -4.25
CA LYS A 817 -16.68 14.73 -3.78
C LYS A 817 -16.88 16.22 -4.00
N LEU A 818 -15.87 17.03 -3.73
CA LEU A 818 -15.92 18.47 -3.96
C LEU A 818 -16.06 18.79 -5.46
N ARG A 819 -15.27 18.14 -6.32
CA ARG A 819 -15.40 18.24 -7.78
C ARG A 819 -16.80 17.88 -8.25
N SER A 820 -17.38 16.79 -7.74
CA SER A 820 -18.74 16.36 -8.10
C SER A 820 -19.81 17.36 -7.63
N TRP A 821 -19.67 17.90 -6.42
CA TRP A 821 -20.57 18.90 -5.86
C TRP A 821 -20.51 20.22 -6.64
N VAL A 822 -19.30 20.71 -6.93
CA VAL A 822 -19.07 21.92 -7.73
C VAL A 822 -19.60 21.76 -9.14
N ALA A 823 -19.32 20.62 -9.80
CA ALA A 823 -19.83 20.34 -11.14
C ALA A 823 -21.36 20.39 -11.18
N ARG A 824 -22.02 19.77 -10.19
CA ARG A 824 -23.50 19.73 -10.07
C ARG A 824 -24.13 21.11 -9.91
N LEU A 825 -23.54 21.99 -9.09
CA LEU A 825 -24.08 23.34 -8.86
C LEU A 825 -23.72 24.31 -10.00
N SER A 826 -22.54 24.16 -10.59
CA SER A 826 -22.09 25.02 -11.70
C SER A 826 -22.84 24.68 -13.00
N SER A 827 -23.29 23.44 -13.19
CA SER A 827 -24.01 23.01 -14.39
C SER A 827 -25.49 23.41 -14.43
N GLN A 828 -26.02 24.03 -13.38
CA GLN A 828 -27.43 24.47 -13.35
C GLN A 828 -27.65 25.69 -14.26
N HIS A 829 -28.84 25.79 -14.86
CA HIS A 829 -29.16 26.89 -15.77
C HIS A 829 -29.07 28.25 -15.07
N ALA A 830 -28.34 29.20 -15.67
CA ALA A 830 -28.07 30.53 -15.12
C ALA A 830 -27.40 30.53 -13.73
N SER A 831 -26.59 29.52 -13.42
CA SER A 831 -25.83 29.43 -12.17
C SER A 831 -24.81 30.57 -12.02
N GLN A 832 -24.85 31.25 -10.88
CA GLN A 832 -23.84 32.23 -10.45
C GLN A 832 -22.81 31.61 -9.48
N PHE A 833 -22.85 30.30 -9.30
CA PHE A 833 -21.92 29.54 -8.46
C PHE A 833 -20.61 29.25 -9.23
N ARG A 834 -19.47 29.50 -8.59
CA ARG A 834 -18.13 29.18 -9.10
C ARG A 834 -17.35 28.41 -8.05
N GLY A 835 -16.86 27.22 -8.40
CA GLY A 835 -15.90 26.48 -7.60
C GLY A 835 -14.50 26.56 -8.20
N HIS A 836 -13.51 26.88 -7.39
CA HIS A 836 -12.10 26.95 -7.77
C HIS A 836 -11.28 25.98 -6.93
N GLU A 837 -10.58 25.09 -7.63
CA GLU A 837 -9.64 24.15 -7.04
C GLU A 837 -8.22 24.73 -7.14
N ILE A 838 -7.48 24.73 -6.03
CA ILE A 838 -6.07 25.13 -5.99
C ILE A 838 -5.22 23.88 -5.80
N ALA A 839 -4.34 23.62 -6.76
CA ALA A 839 -3.44 22.48 -6.73
C ALA A 839 -2.48 22.59 -5.54
N SER A 840 -2.14 21.45 -4.94
CA SER A 840 -1.31 21.29 -3.74
C SER A 840 -1.83 21.93 -2.45
N ALA A 841 -3.00 22.58 -2.47
CA ALA A 841 -3.55 23.19 -1.27
C ALA A 841 -4.17 22.13 -0.35
N GLY A 842 -3.81 22.19 0.94
CA GLY A 842 -4.46 21.44 2.01
C GLY A 842 -5.61 22.22 2.63
N HIS A 843 -6.29 21.60 3.62
CA HIS A 843 -7.44 22.20 4.28
C HIS A 843 -7.12 23.50 5.06
N PHE A 844 -5.89 23.59 5.57
CA PHE A 844 -5.39 24.69 6.39
C PHE A 844 -4.63 25.77 5.60
N TRP A 845 -4.44 25.58 4.29
CA TRP A 845 -3.76 26.54 3.41
C TRP A 845 -2.33 26.91 3.87
N ALA A 846 -1.61 25.92 4.41
CA ALA A 846 -0.27 26.11 4.98
C ALA A 846 0.86 25.93 3.95
N GLU A 847 0.53 25.39 2.77
CA GLU A 847 1.49 25.11 1.71
C GLU A 847 2.03 26.39 1.05
N GLU A 848 3.21 26.31 0.45
CA GLU A 848 3.87 27.49 -0.12
C GLU A 848 3.06 28.05 -1.31
N GLY A 849 2.76 29.35 -1.28
CA GLY A 849 2.07 30.05 -2.38
C GLY A 849 0.55 29.82 -2.48
N VAL A 850 -0.02 28.81 -1.82
CA VAL A 850 -1.45 28.50 -1.95
C VAL A 850 -2.35 29.52 -1.25
N LEU A 851 -1.90 30.08 -0.11
CA LEU A 851 -2.62 31.13 0.61
C LEU A 851 -2.78 32.38 -0.26
N TYR A 852 -1.71 32.82 -0.94
CA TYR A 852 -1.77 33.98 -1.85
C TYR A 852 -2.72 33.72 -3.01
N SER A 853 -2.66 32.53 -3.60
CA SER A 853 -3.56 32.12 -4.70
C SER A 853 -5.04 32.14 -4.28
N MET A 854 -5.34 31.69 -3.06
CA MET A 854 -6.69 31.75 -2.50
C MET A 854 -7.12 33.20 -2.25
N LEU A 855 -6.25 34.02 -1.67
CA LEU A 855 -6.55 35.43 -1.38
C LEU A 855 -6.80 36.24 -2.65
N ASP A 856 -6.06 35.97 -3.74
CA ASP A 856 -6.28 36.63 -5.03
C ASP A 856 -7.68 36.32 -5.57
N LEU A 857 -8.12 35.07 -5.51
CA LEU A 857 -9.48 34.67 -5.92
C LEU A 857 -10.55 35.35 -5.06
N VAL A 858 -10.36 35.40 -3.74
CA VAL A 858 -11.28 36.06 -2.82
C VAL A 858 -11.33 37.57 -3.09
N CYS A 859 -10.18 38.20 -3.31
CA CYS A 859 -10.08 39.63 -3.61
C CYS A 859 -10.69 40.00 -4.97
N ASP A 860 -10.50 39.17 -5.98
CA ASP A 860 -11.11 39.34 -7.31
C ASP A 860 -12.63 39.17 -7.23
N PHE A 861 -13.12 38.15 -6.52
CA PHE A 861 -14.55 37.94 -6.32
C PHE A 861 -15.20 39.07 -5.53
N ALA A 862 -14.62 39.46 -4.39
CA ALA A 862 -15.13 40.57 -3.59
C ALA A 862 -15.02 41.91 -4.35
N GLY A 863 -13.95 42.13 -5.11
CA GLY A 863 -13.78 43.32 -5.95
C GLY A 863 -14.86 43.40 -7.03
N LYS A 864 -15.09 42.31 -7.77
CA LYS A 864 -16.19 42.23 -8.74
C LYS A 864 -17.53 42.56 -8.08
N LEU A 865 -17.83 42.01 -6.91
CA LEU A 865 -19.08 42.33 -6.22
C LEU A 865 -19.18 43.78 -5.75
N TYR A 866 -18.05 44.40 -5.41
CA TYR A 866 -17.99 45.79 -4.98
C TYR A 866 -18.18 46.78 -6.15
N ASP A 867 -17.69 46.41 -7.34
CA ASP A 867 -17.68 47.25 -8.54
C ASP A 867 -18.84 46.98 -9.51
N SER A 868 -19.44 45.79 -9.48
CA SER A 868 -20.53 45.36 -10.38
C SER A 868 -21.90 45.98 -10.06
N ASN A 869 -21.97 46.87 -9.06
CA ASN A 869 -23.14 47.69 -8.73
C ASN A 869 -22.77 49.17 -8.63
#